data_AF-A0A511T794-F1
#
_entry.id   AF-A0A511T794-F1
#
_cell.length_a   1.000
_cell.length_b   1.000
_cell.length_c   1.000
_cell.angle_alpha   90.00
_cell.angle_beta   90.00
_cell.angle_gamma   90.00
#
_symmetry.space_group_name_H-M   'P 1'
#
loop_
_entity.id
_entity.type
_entity.pdbx_description
1 polymer ?
#
loop_
_entity_poly.entity_id
_entity_poly.type
_entity_poly.pdbx_seq_one_letter_code
_entity_poly.pdbx_strand_id
1 'polypeptide(L)'
;MPRRRGWKQWSALAVLCIGCQPVSPDEVGAEPGPGELDALPVVEQPLGPMRERSCQELRAARPTAGDGEYALHLMGDPARPWMAWCHDMAGTPREYLTLRERGALANFAQYTAGDAAPGTTVRTTYQRLRIDPHTLRVDTTDKTFATSTGQLLHANQPVTSVSFATALSCDWADSGRANIDLRGTPFKVATEAFTVKGYAQQGSSVYTWGDQVVALRGGGYCGWTGPADSEGLTGGSLPLFYGAAATTWTPTVAVYPASTSNAGPQSLQPGWYDAHELSVGEDAIHSVRVPRGWVLTLYPDRAFKGTPVTLTSDTDLTGRAIDQTTSSLKVEAPVTIYKGNHFQGASQQLLAGRYDLGQLTIGNDTLRSIRVPEGYRVTLYWHGGFQGDQVVLTQDTDFTGHPFQANTSSLLVESTTERDDHNTMYGSWTPSGGQFPNSRDNRQFIVDYTGAPDVVTFELEAGVGPYLYLLDTSNRVLAEVNNLDGGTIARISYYLSPGTYRLVAATTLTGRTGEFTLRSDKARLRAPLRLWVQATSGFDWIYDDYKTGAHTDVSVWRPNLSQLPGHYSLGDLAVYGRGVAPRMTFVVKGEGDVLARPVDYTFVWNDSGTGGRHDVGFWHPVAPPGYTCLGSVVQLGYDKPSTDLIRCVRSEYVAPGGKLWVWNDQGSGGHHDGSVFQTRALDHRALTVPVMVANPGYDAPDPARFWALNKSMLANPELQGGLVDELAALQFAPRIYLSPGEYYLPSSVEHFLANVHDDGRFLWTNQALGCPSCTNPPFLGGQRPDQTHVPVYIQKVRRTSQGRPTNVTDLIYWTFYPYNAGKEVCFGARTDIGCIGGTSTFGNHVGDWEHLTVRFIDGRPAYVYMSQHSEGGFFEFGSMAMALEGFRPIAFAAKGSHALYASPGGFTYKEIPVLGPLTDVTGYGVSWNTWDRPVIFHWQPMGTFTGSLAWLNITSDWGNDKAGCDNIATQISGECILNGGPTAPMLKGFAHPSAMTME
;
A
#
# COMPACT_ATOMS: atom_id res chain seq x y z
N MET A 1 34.87 -34.70 29.34
CA MET A 1 36.12 -34.05 29.83
C MET A 1 36.65 -33.14 28.71
N PRO A 2 37.47 -32.10 28.95
CA PRO A 2 37.82 -31.46 30.23
C PRO A 2 37.75 -29.90 30.25
N ARG A 3 37.36 -29.32 31.40
CA ARG A 3 37.86 -28.02 31.98
C ARG A 3 37.47 -26.70 31.24
N ARG A 4 37.31 -25.53 31.90
CA ARG A 4 37.41 -25.16 33.35
C ARG A 4 36.62 -23.85 33.65
N ARG A 5 35.93 -23.83 34.82
CA ARG A 5 35.84 -22.83 35.93
C ARG A 5 35.81 -21.30 35.63
N GLY A 6 35.16 -20.44 36.42
CA GLY A 6 34.42 -20.53 37.72
C GLY A 6 33.89 -19.12 38.11
N TRP A 7 33.12 -18.82 39.18
CA TRP A 7 32.72 -19.47 40.46
C TRP A 7 31.26 -19.04 40.85
N LYS A 8 30.38 -19.83 41.52
CA LYS A 8 30.25 -20.21 42.97
C LYS A 8 30.00 -18.99 43.92
N GLN A 9 29.13 -18.95 44.96
CA GLN A 9 28.22 -19.86 45.74
C GLN A 9 27.21 -19.00 46.59
N TRP A 10 26.14 -19.42 47.31
CA TRP A 10 25.19 -20.57 47.30
C TRP A 10 23.97 -20.38 48.27
N SER A 11 22.79 -20.86 47.88
CA SER A 11 21.77 -21.68 48.61
C SER A 11 21.36 -21.48 50.11
N ALA A 12 20.10 -21.05 50.32
CA ALA A 12 18.92 -21.79 50.87
C ALA A 12 18.79 -22.44 52.31
N LEU A 13 17.62 -22.17 52.93
CA LEU A 13 16.71 -23.00 53.81
C LEU A 13 16.91 -23.22 55.35
N ALA A 14 15.80 -23.06 56.13
CA ALA A 14 15.18 -24.01 57.12
C ALA A 14 14.89 -23.65 58.63
N VAL A 15 13.62 -23.23 58.93
CA VAL A 15 12.61 -23.67 59.98
C VAL A 15 12.88 -23.81 61.52
N LEU A 16 11.81 -23.58 62.34
CA LEU A 16 11.50 -23.95 63.78
C LEU A 16 12.06 -23.05 64.93
N CYS A 17 11.39 -22.79 66.10
CA CYS A 17 9.97 -22.92 66.56
C CYS A 17 9.71 -22.24 67.96
N ILE A 18 8.53 -22.54 68.58
CA ILE A 18 8.06 -22.34 69.98
C ILE A 18 7.35 -21.00 70.33
N GLY A 19 6.28 -21.09 71.15
CA GLY A 19 5.46 -20.00 71.74
C GLY A 19 4.53 -20.53 72.87
N CYS A 20 3.59 -19.73 73.40
CA CYS A 20 2.50 -20.18 74.31
C CYS A 20 1.35 -19.15 74.49
N GLN A 21 0.21 -19.63 75.02
CA GLN A 21 -1.02 -18.92 75.49
C GLN A 21 -1.08 -18.97 77.06
N PRO A 22 -2.16 -18.64 77.85
CA PRO A 22 -3.60 -18.46 77.53
C PRO A 22 -4.44 -17.42 78.37
N VAL A 23 -5.78 -17.56 78.25
CA VAL A 23 -6.89 -17.20 79.18
C VAL A 23 -7.71 -15.91 78.91
N SER A 24 -9.04 -16.10 78.85
CA SER A 24 -10.14 -15.13 78.90
C SER A 24 -11.15 -15.54 80.00
N PRO A 25 -12.18 -14.73 80.29
CA PRO A 25 -13.55 -15.31 80.35
C PRO A 25 -14.68 -14.37 79.85
N ASP A 26 -15.92 -14.88 79.96
CA ASP A 26 -17.25 -14.25 79.82
C ASP A 26 -17.63 -13.73 78.41
N GLU A 27 -18.57 -14.30 77.63
CA GLU A 27 -19.97 -14.79 77.81
C GLU A 27 -21.04 -13.76 77.36
N VAL A 28 -22.18 -14.13 76.73
CA VAL A 28 -22.44 -15.13 75.67
C VAL A 28 -23.82 -14.82 75.03
N GLY A 29 -23.94 -14.98 73.70
CA GLY A 29 -25.22 -14.86 72.96
C GLY A 29 -25.61 -13.42 72.56
N ALA A 30 -26.26 -13.18 71.41
CA ALA A 30 -26.71 -14.12 70.38
C ALA A 30 -26.62 -13.50 68.96
N GLU A 31 -26.20 -14.36 68.01
CA GLU A 31 -26.31 -14.29 66.54
C GLU A 31 -25.81 -12.99 65.83
N PRO A 32 -24.78 -13.07 64.95
CA PRO A 32 -23.99 -11.91 64.54
C PRO A 32 -24.73 -10.95 63.60
N GLY A 33 -25.11 -9.80 64.15
CA GLY A 33 -25.50 -8.59 63.41
C GLY A 33 -24.29 -7.84 62.80
N PRO A 34 -24.50 -6.59 62.34
CA PRO A 34 -23.51 -5.84 61.55
C PRO A 34 -22.45 -5.12 62.38
N GLY A 35 -21.26 -4.96 61.79
CA GLY A 35 -20.10 -4.25 62.37
C GLY A 35 -19.12 -5.20 63.09
N GLU A 36 -17.86 -5.37 62.69
CA GLU A 36 -16.77 -4.40 62.46
C GLU A 36 -16.03 -4.02 63.75
N LEU A 37 -14.80 -4.53 63.92
CA LEU A 37 -13.74 -3.91 64.73
C LEU A 37 -12.33 -4.25 64.20
N ASP A 38 -11.59 -3.18 63.91
CA ASP A 38 -10.17 -2.92 64.20
C ASP A 38 -9.03 -3.79 63.65
N ALA A 39 -8.47 -3.24 62.55
CA ALA A 39 -7.09 -2.74 62.50
C ALA A 39 -5.91 -3.72 62.72
N LEU A 40 -5.48 -4.34 61.62
CA LEU A 40 -4.12 -4.86 61.42
C LEU A 40 -3.45 -4.19 60.19
N PRO A 41 -2.13 -4.31 59.98
CA PRO A 41 -1.29 -3.16 59.67
C PRO A 41 -1.43 -2.59 58.25
N VAL A 42 -1.17 -1.29 58.12
CA VAL A 42 -0.99 -0.62 56.83
C VAL A 42 0.21 -1.23 56.10
N VAL A 43 -0.08 -2.04 55.08
CA VAL A 43 0.88 -2.48 54.07
C VAL A 43 0.51 -1.76 52.78
N GLU A 44 1.35 -0.82 52.36
CA GLU A 44 1.16 -0.10 51.11
C GLU A 44 1.27 -1.06 49.93
N GLN A 45 0.13 -1.46 49.35
CA GLN A 45 0.11 -2.07 48.03
C GLN A 45 0.35 -0.97 46.98
N PRO A 46 1.29 -1.15 46.04
CA PRO A 46 1.42 -0.22 44.91
C PRO A 46 0.18 -0.36 44.04
N LEU A 47 -0.69 0.66 44.07
CA LEU A 47 -1.83 0.79 43.17
C LEU A 47 -1.37 0.68 41.72
N GLY A 48 -2.19 0.05 40.88
CA GLY A 48 -1.98 0.07 39.42
C GLY A 48 -1.97 1.52 38.89
N PRO A 49 -1.38 1.77 37.71
CA PRO A 49 -1.31 3.12 37.15
C PRO A 49 -2.70 3.74 37.08
N MET A 50 -2.87 4.89 37.75
CA MET A 50 -4.13 5.62 37.77
C MET A 50 -4.54 6.02 36.35
N ARG A 51 -5.84 5.99 36.09
CA ARG A 51 -6.43 6.32 34.78
C ARG A 51 -7.17 7.65 34.93
N GLU A 52 -6.41 8.74 34.94
CA GLU A 52 -6.94 10.02 35.37
C GLU A 52 -8.01 10.53 34.37
N ARG A 53 -9.18 10.89 34.91
CA ARG A 53 -10.36 11.30 34.14
C ARG A 53 -10.47 12.81 34.03
N SER A 54 -9.93 13.52 35.02
CA SER A 54 -9.91 14.97 35.16
C SER A 54 -8.49 15.48 35.44
N CYS A 55 -8.25 16.75 35.18
CA CYS A 55 -7.03 17.44 35.58
C CYS A 55 -6.88 17.48 37.11
N GLN A 56 -7.99 17.45 37.86
CA GLN A 56 -7.96 17.36 39.32
C GLN A 56 -7.49 15.98 39.81
N GLU A 57 -7.93 14.88 39.17
CA GLU A 57 -7.40 13.54 39.45
C GLU A 57 -5.93 13.43 39.06
N LEU A 58 -5.54 13.98 37.91
CA LEU A 58 -4.14 14.08 37.48
C LEU A 58 -3.28 14.85 38.50
N ARG A 59 -3.79 15.98 39.03
CA ARG A 59 -3.09 16.78 40.04
C ARG A 59 -2.94 16.05 41.37
N ALA A 60 -3.94 15.26 41.78
CA ALA A 60 -3.86 14.40 42.96
C ALA A 60 -2.88 13.24 42.77
N ALA A 61 -2.89 12.61 41.59
CA ALA A 61 -1.97 11.54 41.23
C ALA A 61 -0.52 12.04 41.05
N ARG A 62 -0.34 13.30 40.62
CA ARG A 62 0.97 13.88 40.24
C ARG A 62 1.09 15.31 40.82
N PRO A 63 1.44 15.48 42.12
CA PRO A 63 1.55 16.79 42.78
C PRO A 63 2.63 17.76 42.22
N THR A 64 3.41 17.32 41.24
CA THR A 64 4.38 18.13 40.47
C THR A 64 3.89 18.54 39.07
N ALA A 65 2.73 18.04 38.61
CA ALA A 65 2.14 18.44 37.33
C ALA A 65 1.67 19.91 37.38
N GLY A 66 2.13 20.71 36.42
CA GLY A 66 1.71 22.09 36.19
C GLY A 66 0.77 22.20 34.98
N ASP A 67 0.54 23.41 34.48
CA ASP A 67 -0.31 23.63 33.30
C ASP A 67 0.33 23.03 32.03
N GLY A 68 -0.47 22.33 31.21
CA GLY A 68 0.03 21.60 30.04
C GLY A 68 -1.02 20.72 29.33
N GLU A 69 -0.65 20.13 28.19
CA GLU A 69 -1.47 19.08 27.54
C GLU A 69 -1.21 17.72 28.24
N TYR A 70 -2.28 17.01 28.62
CA TYR A 70 -2.23 15.70 29.25
C TYR A 70 -3.30 14.77 28.66
N ALA A 71 -3.03 13.45 28.65
CA ALA A 71 -4.01 12.45 28.26
C ALA A 71 -4.96 12.15 29.42
N LEU A 72 -6.25 12.40 29.24
CA LEU A 72 -7.32 12.02 30.15
C LEU A 72 -8.17 10.89 29.54
N HIS A 73 -8.85 10.12 30.38
CA HIS A 73 -9.59 8.93 29.97
C HIS A 73 -11.09 9.09 30.26
N LEU A 74 -11.92 9.04 29.23
CA LEU A 74 -13.37 9.20 29.40
C LEU A 74 -13.92 8.10 30.31
N MET A 75 -14.54 8.48 31.43
CA MET A 75 -15.01 7.58 32.49
C MET A 75 -13.93 6.66 33.12
N GLY A 76 -12.65 6.86 32.79
CA GLY A 76 -11.54 5.98 33.19
C GLY A 76 -11.29 4.80 32.24
N ASP A 77 -11.93 4.81 31.06
CA ASP A 77 -11.78 3.79 30.02
C ASP A 77 -10.45 4.02 29.24
N PRO A 78 -9.48 3.08 29.30
CA PRO A 78 -8.22 3.19 28.57
C PRO A 78 -8.39 3.09 27.04
N ALA A 79 -9.52 2.61 26.54
CA ALA A 79 -9.86 2.64 25.11
C ALA A 79 -10.46 3.98 24.65
N ARG A 80 -10.66 4.94 25.57
CA ARG A 80 -11.19 6.30 25.28
C ARG A 80 -10.29 7.44 25.77
N PRO A 81 -9.00 7.47 25.36
CA PRO A 81 -8.10 8.57 25.69
C PRO A 81 -8.43 9.83 24.89
N TRP A 82 -8.24 11.01 25.48
CA TRP A 82 -8.28 12.29 24.78
C TRP A 82 -7.28 13.28 25.38
N MET A 83 -6.77 14.20 24.56
CA MET A 83 -5.82 15.22 25.02
C MET A 83 -6.57 16.44 25.56
N ALA A 84 -6.42 16.68 26.86
CA ALA A 84 -6.92 17.86 27.56
C ALA A 84 -5.77 18.81 27.87
N TRP A 85 -5.98 20.11 27.66
CA TRP A 85 -5.15 21.13 28.31
C TRP A 85 -5.62 21.31 29.75
N CYS A 86 -4.77 20.97 30.70
CA CYS A 86 -4.97 21.25 32.11
C CYS A 86 -4.47 22.66 32.43
N HIS A 87 -5.36 23.49 32.97
CA HIS A 87 -5.11 24.87 33.37
C HIS A 87 -5.36 25.07 34.86
N ASP A 88 -4.66 26.03 35.48
CA ASP A 88 -4.68 26.31 36.92
C ASP A 88 -4.37 25.07 37.78
N MET A 89 -3.37 24.29 37.35
CA MET A 89 -2.91 23.09 38.06
C MET A 89 -2.26 23.41 39.41
N ALA A 90 -1.86 24.67 39.63
CA ALA A 90 -1.39 25.15 40.93
C ALA A 90 -2.54 25.55 41.89
N GLY A 91 -3.70 25.94 41.36
CA GLY A 91 -4.89 26.34 42.12
C GLY A 91 -6.01 25.30 42.04
N THR A 92 -7.03 25.57 41.23
CA THR A 92 -8.16 24.65 40.98
C THR A 92 -8.09 24.14 39.54
N PRO A 93 -7.60 22.90 39.28
CA PRO A 93 -7.42 22.36 37.95
C PRO A 93 -8.66 22.42 37.05
N ARG A 94 -8.44 22.70 35.75
CA ARG A 94 -9.50 22.88 34.74
C ARG A 94 -9.15 22.22 33.42
N GLU A 95 -10.08 21.47 32.88
CA GLU A 95 -10.01 20.77 31.61
C GLU A 95 -10.44 21.67 30.45
N TYR A 96 -9.59 21.78 29.43
CA TYR A 96 -9.90 22.45 28.17
C TYR A 96 -9.61 21.53 26.97
N LEU A 97 -10.56 21.42 26.04
CA LEU A 97 -10.35 20.77 24.76
C LEU A 97 -9.53 21.71 23.85
N THR A 98 -8.29 21.32 23.52
CA THR A 98 -7.43 22.10 22.63
C THR A 98 -7.85 21.96 21.18
N LEU A 99 -8.21 23.08 20.55
CA LEU A 99 -8.59 23.13 19.14
C LEU A 99 -7.35 23.13 18.26
N ARG A 100 -7.35 22.24 17.26
CA ARG A 100 -6.24 22.04 16.31
C ARG A 100 -6.39 22.97 15.11
N GLU A 101 -7.60 23.11 14.58
CA GLU A 101 -7.93 24.01 13.48
C GLU A 101 -7.98 25.48 13.93
N ARG A 102 -7.07 26.31 13.37
CA ARG A 102 -6.81 27.70 13.81
C ARG A 102 -6.79 28.73 12.68
N GLY A 103 -7.25 28.36 11.49
CA GLY A 103 -7.42 29.29 10.37
C GLY A 103 -8.46 30.37 10.68
N ALA A 104 -8.43 31.50 9.96
CA ALA A 104 -9.34 32.64 10.21
C ALA A 104 -10.84 32.32 10.10
N LEU A 105 -11.19 31.19 9.46
CA LEU A 105 -12.56 30.67 9.30
C LEU A 105 -12.88 29.48 10.22
N ALA A 106 -11.93 29.03 11.05
CA ALA A 106 -12.15 27.95 12.02
C ALA A 106 -12.51 28.51 13.41
N ASN A 107 -13.30 27.76 14.17
CA ASN A 107 -13.49 27.92 15.62
C ASN A 107 -13.76 29.37 16.08
N PHE A 108 -14.85 29.95 15.57
CA PHE A 108 -15.23 31.33 15.84
C PHE A 108 -16.73 31.51 16.05
N ALA A 109 -17.09 32.58 16.75
CA ALA A 109 -18.45 33.10 16.89
C ALA A 109 -18.50 34.57 16.41
N GLN A 110 -19.63 35.02 15.87
CA GLN A 110 -19.76 36.38 15.32
C GLN A 110 -21.14 36.97 15.53
N TYR A 111 -21.15 38.24 15.92
CA TYR A 111 -22.30 39.13 15.91
C TYR A 111 -22.06 40.21 14.85
N THR A 112 -22.76 40.11 13.72
CA THR A 112 -22.70 41.09 12.64
C THR A 112 -23.45 42.37 13.03
N ALA A 113 -22.78 43.52 12.89
CA ALA A 113 -23.37 44.82 13.20
C ALA A 113 -24.27 45.33 12.07
N GLY A 114 -25.41 45.93 12.43
CA GLY A 114 -26.41 46.44 11.49
C GLY A 114 -27.71 46.85 12.21
N ASP A 115 -28.46 47.79 11.62
CA ASP A 115 -29.68 48.44 12.13
C ASP A 115 -29.77 48.60 13.66
N ALA A 116 -30.43 47.66 14.37
CA ALA A 116 -30.64 47.72 15.82
C ALA A 116 -29.40 47.34 16.65
N ALA A 117 -28.30 46.98 15.99
CA ALA A 117 -27.01 46.64 16.57
C ALA A 117 -25.87 47.49 15.96
N PRO A 118 -25.87 48.83 16.11
CA PRO A 118 -24.91 49.71 15.45
C PRO A 118 -23.50 49.59 16.04
N GLY A 119 -22.49 49.70 15.17
CA GLY A 119 -21.07 49.67 15.54
C GLY A 119 -20.25 48.91 14.50
N THR A 120 -19.37 48.02 14.99
CA THR A 120 -18.52 47.15 14.18
C THR A 120 -18.77 45.69 14.54
N THR A 121 -18.79 44.82 13.54
CA THR A 121 -19.01 43.37 13.70
C THR A 121 -18.06 42.77 14.74
N VAL A 122 -18.64 42.14 15.77
CA VAL A 122 -17.88 41.50 16.84
C VAL A 122 -17.57 40.07 16.41
N ARG A 123 -16.28 39.69 16.40
CA ARG A 123 -15.82 38.36 16.02
C ARG A 123 -14.89 37.82 17.10
N THR A 124 -15.25 36.67 17.69
CA THR A 124 -14.48 36.02 18.75
C THR A 124 -13.99 34.66 18.28
N THR A 125 -12.67 34.46 18.26
CA THR A 125 -12.00 33.21 17.88
C THR A 125 -11.52 32.45 19.12
N TYR A 126 -11.57 31.12 19.08
CA TYR A 126 -11.30 30.25 20.24
C TYR A 126 -10.15 29.30 19.93
N GLN A 127 -9.14 29.24 20.82
CA GLN A 127 -8.01 28.30 20.71
C GLN A 127 -8.21 27.03 21.54
N ARG A 128 -9.04 27.11 22.58
CA ARG A 128 -9.47 25.99 23.42
C ARG A 128 -10.89 26.22 23.91
N LEU A 129 -11.61 25.14 24.22
CA LEU A 129 -12.97 25.16 24.76
C LEU A 129 -12.96 24.56 26.15
N ARG A 130 -13.64 25.18 27.12
CA ARG A 130 -13.81 24.57 28.45
C ARG A 130 -14.77 23.38 28.33
N ILE A 131 -14.40 22.23 28.88
CA ILE A 131 -15.18 21.00 28.75
C ILE A 131 -15.27 20.28 30.10
N ASP A 132 -16.43 19.70 30.42
CA ASP A 132 -16.56 18.74 31.52
C ASP A 132 -16.15 17.34 31.05
N PRO A 133 -15.12 16.72 31.65
CA PRO A 133 -14.66 15.37 31.28
C PRO A 133 -15.69 14.25 31.51
N HIS A 134 -16.71 14.47 32.35
CA HIS A 134 -17.71 13.46 32.69
C HIS A 134 -18.97 13.57 31.82
N THR A 135 -19.49 14.78 31.59
CA THR A 135 -20.70 14.99 30.78
C THR A 135 -20.43 15.28 29.30
N LEU A 136 -19.15 15.49 28.91
CA LEU A 136 -18.72 15.89 27.57
C LEU A 136 -19.42 17.15 27.04
N ARG A 137 -19.79 18.04 27.96
CA ARG A 137 -20.40 19.32 27.63
C ARG A 137 -19.33 20.41 27.60
N VAL A 138 -19.29 21.16 26.51
CA VAL A 138 -18.51 22.39 26.40
C VAL A 138 -19.29 23.54 27.02
N ASP A 139 -18.64 24.27 27.92
CA ASP A 139 -19.11 25.58 28.37
C ASP A 139 -18.75 26.60 27.28
N THR A 140 -19.77 27.14 26.60
CA THR A 140 -19.55 28.12 25.52
C THR A 140 -19.30 29.54 26.03
N THR A 141 -19.45 29.78 27.34
CA THR A 141 -19.30 31.09 27.98
C THR A 141 -17.84 31.37 28.37
N ASP A 142 -17.05 30.32 28.60
CA ASP A 142 -15.63 30.44 28.94
C ASP A 142 -14.81 30.99 27.76
N LYS A 143 -14.22 32.18 27.98
CA LYS A 143 -13.42 32.94 27.01
C LYS A 143 -11.94 32.99 27.39
N THR A 144 -11.48 32.13 28.29
CA THR A 144 -10.10 32.12 28.84
C THR A 144 -9.03 31.96 27.74
N PHE A 145 -9.34 31.20 26.69
CA PHE A 145 -8.48 30.99 25.51
C PHE A 145 -9.10 31.55 24.22
N ALA A 146 -9.82 32.67 24.34
CA ALA A 146 -10.48 33.34 23.21
C ALA A 146 -9.88 34.74 22.94
N THR A 147 -9.90 35.16 21.68
CA THR A 147 -9.50 36.52 21.25
C THR A 147 -10.67 37.15 20.49
N SER A 148 -10.96 38.42 20.75
CA SER A 148 -12.11 39.11 20.15
C SER A 148 -11.72 40.42 19.48
N THR A 149 -12.38 40.74 18.38
CA THR A 149 -12.27 42.02 17.67
C THR A 149 -13.65 42.62 17.39
N GLY A 150 -13.70 43.95 17.26
CA GLY A 150 -14.95 44.69 17.05
C GLY A 150 -15.73 45.01 18.32
N GLN A 151 -16.65 45.96 18.19
CA GLN A 151 -17.60 46.38 19.23
C GLN A 151 -18.87 46.96 18.60
N LEU A 152 -20.03 46.57 19.11
CA LEU A 152 -21.34 47.14 18.77
C LEU A 152 -22.19 47.39 20.02
N LEU A 153 -23.33 48.06 19.86
CA LEU A 153 -24.32 48.27 20.92
C LEU A 153 -25.56 47.38 20.71
N HIS A 154 -25.86 46.50 21.65
CA HIS A 154 -27.13 45.76 21.70
C HIS A 154 -27.97 46.24 22.88
N ALA A 155 -29.20 46.72 22.64
CA ALA A 155 -30.06 47.31 23.69
C ALA A 155 -29.34 48.36 24.57
N ASN A 156 -28.54 49.23 23.93
CA ASN A 156 -27.65 50.23 24.54
C ASN A 156 -26.51 49.68 25.44
N GLN A 157 -26.27 48.36 25.47
CA GLN A 157 -25.12 47.75 26.13
C GLN A 157 -24.00 47.41 25.12
N PRO A 158 -22.72 47.66 25.45
CA PRO A 158 -21.61 47.35 24.56
C PRO A 158 -21.33 45.83 24.53
N VAL A 159 -21.38 45.24 23.34
CA VAL A 159 -20.93 43.87 23.08
C VAL A 159 -19.54 43.91 22.46
N THR A 160 -18.58 43.23 23.09
CA THR A 160 -17.17 43.13 22.66
C THR A 160 -16.69 41.69 22.47
N SER A 161 -17.50 40.69 22.84
CA SER A 161 -17.25 39.28 22.56
C SER A 161 -18.54 38.48 22.43
N VAL A 162 -18.49 37.38 21.68
CA VAL A 162 -19.60 36.44 21.46
C VAL A 162 -19.20 35.07 22.00
N SER A 163 -20.10 34.42 22.74
CA SER A 163 -19.90 33.06 23.27
C SER A 163 -19.72 32.03 22.15
N PHE A 164 -19.00 30.94 22.43
CA PHE A 164 -18.66 29.94 21.40
C PHE A 164 -19.91 29.33 20.75
N ALA A 165 -19.78 28.93 19.48
CA ALA A 165 -20.86 28.30 18.72
C ALA A 165 -22.16 29.13 18.59
N THR A 166 -22.06 30.47 18.62
CA THR A 166 -23.20 31.40 18.43
C THR A 166 -23.02 32.30 17.22
N ALA A 167 -24.04 32.39 16.37
CA ALA A 167 -24.14 33.28 15.21
C ALA A 167 -25.36 34.21 15.36
N LEU A 168 -25.18 35.54 15.26
CA LEU A 168 -26.20 36.55 15.58
C LEU A 168 -26.10 37.79 14.66
N SER A 169 -27.23 38.42 14.32
CA SER A 169 -27.29 39.75 13.70
C SER A 169 -28.65 40.44 13.99
N CYS A 170 -28.74 41.74 13.67
CA CYS A 170 -29.97 42.55 13.82
C CYS A 170 -30.30 43.38 12.57
N ASP A 171 -29.99 42.84 11.38
CA ASP A 171 -29.97 43.52 10.08
C ASP A 171 -30.97 42.95 9.06
N TRP A 172 -32.00 42.24 9.54
CA TRP A 172 -33.03 41.55 8.74
C TRP A 172 -32.53 40.40 7.83
N ALA A 173 -31.23 40.07 7.86
CA ALA A 173 -30.62 38.99 7.09
C ALA A 173 -30.03 37.91 8.01
N ASP A 174 -29.64 36.74 7.46
CA ASP A 174 -29.02 35.64 8.23
C ASP A 174 -27.58 35.93 8.73
N SER A 175 -27.13 37.19 8.69
CA SER A 175 -25.74 37.58 8.41
C SER A 175 -24.71 37.28 9.50
N GLY A 176 -25.13 36.89 10.71
CA GLY A 176 -24.25 36.35 11.74
C GLY A 176 -23.63 35.02 11.30
N ARG A 177 -22.44 34.72 11.79
CA ARG A 177 -21.67 33.53 11.36
C ARG A 177 -21.02 32.87 12.58
N ALA A 178 -20.95 31.54 12.59
CA ALA A 178 -20.04 30.82 13.49
C ALA A 178 -19.51 29.57 12.81
N ASN A 179 -18.39 29.08 13.30
CA ASN A 179 -17.84 27.79 12.94
C ASN A 179 -17.35 27.07 14.20
N ILE A 180 -17.72 25.79 14.29
CA ILE A 180 -17.22 24.82 15.25
C ILE A 180 -16.39 23.83 14.42
N ASP A 181 -15.13 23.61 14.77
CA ASP A 181 -14.27 22.66 14.07
C ASP A 181 -13.43 21.85 15.06
N LEU A 182 -13.90 20.63 15.33
CA LEU A 182 -13.33 19.67 16.27
C LEU A 182 -12.41 18.65 15.61
N ARG A 183 -12.03 18.84 14.33
CA ARG A 183 -11.07 17.97 13.64
C ARG A 183 -9.74 17.93 14.38
N GLY A 184 -9.08 16.77 14.37
CA GLY A 184 -7.90 16.51 15.20
C GLY A 184 -8.21 16.31 16.69
N THR A 185 -9.47 16.09 17.05
CA THR A 185 -9.92 15.63 18.38
C THR A 185 -10.80 14.37 18.23
N PRO A 186 -11.02 13.56 19.29
CA PRO A 186 -11.95 12.43 19.24
C PRO A 186 -13.41 12.83 19.47
N PHE A 187 -13.76 14.12 19.39
CA PHE A 187 -15.10 14.62 19.67
C PHE A 187 -15.82 15.11 18.42
N LYS A 188 -17.12 14.83 18.35
CA LYS A 188 -18.04 15.38 17.37
C LYS A 188 -19.19 16.11 18.06
N VAL A 189 -19.81 17.07 17.39
CA VAL A 189 -20.97 17.79 17.93
C VAL A 189 -22.18 16.85 17.94
N ALA A 190 -23.06 16.96 18.95
CA ALA A 190 -24.31 16.24 18.93
C ALA A 190 -25.21 16.68 17.76
N THR A 191 -25.84 15.72 17.09
CA THR A 191 -26.89 15.99 16.09
C THR A 191 -28.01 16.82 16.71
N GLU A 192 -28.49 17.82 15.98
CA GLU A 192 -29.55 18.75 16.42
C GLU A 192 -29.21 19.59 17.67
N ALA A 193 -27.93 19.74 18.02
CA ALA A 193 -27.49 20.56 19.17
C ALA A 193 -27.80 22.07 19.06
N PHE A 194 -28.19 22.57 17.88
CA PHE A 194 -28.36 23.99 17.58
C PHE A 194 -29.83 24.35 17.30
N THR A 195 -30.26 25.49 17.82
CA THR A 195 -31.61 26.04 17.60
C THR A 195 -31.56 27.48 17.12
N VAL A 196 -32.56 27.90 16.34
CA VAL A 196 -32.72 29.29 15.90
C VAL A 196 -33.72 29.99 16.82
N LYS A 197 -33.29 31.05 17.50
CA LYS A 197 -34.05 31.78 18.54
C LYS A 197 -33.99 33.29 18.31
N GLY A 198 -34.72 34.05 19.13
CA GLY A 198 -34.75 35.53 19.11
C GLY A 198 -35.93 36.11 18.34
N TYR A 199 -35.82 37.38 17.95
CA TYR A 199 -36.92 38.12 17.31
C TYR A 199 -36.78 38.15 15.78
N ALA A 200 -37.89 37.90 15.07
CA ALA A 200 -37.96 37.80 13.61
C ALA A 200 -36.80 36.99 13.01
N GLN A 201 -36.55 35.82 13.61
CA GLN A 201 -35.28 35.10 13.52
C GLN A 201 -35.08 34.36 12.21
N GLN A 202 -33.84 34.37 11.74
CA GLN A 202 -33.34 33.59 10.60
C GLN A 202 -32.07 32.86 11.02
N GLY A 203 -31.80 31.69 10.44
CA GLY A 203 -30.58 30.94 10.75
C GLY A 203 -30.58 29.52 10.23
N SER A 204 -29.42 28.88 10.31
CA SER A 204 -29.21 27.48 9.93
C SER A 204 -27.98 26.90 10.60
N SER A 205 -27.93 25.56 10.70
CA SER A 205 -26.74 24.81 11.08
C SER A 205 -26.47 23.73 10.04
N VAL A 206 -25.21 23.59 9.63
CA VAL A 206 -24.78 22.61 8.60
C VAL A 206 -23.64 21.78 9.16
N TYR A 207 -23.92 20.50 9.39
CA TYR A 207 -22.97 19.51 9.92
C TYR A 207 -22.20 18.84 8.79
N THR A 208 -20.90 18.66 8.97
CA THR A 208 -19.97 18.03 8.02
C THR A 208 -18.87 17.27 8.77
N TRP A 209 -18.05 16.48 8.05
CA TRP A 209 -16.92 15.72 8.61
C TRP A 209 -17.30 14.83 9.80
N GLY A 210 -18.31 13.97 9.64
CA GLY A 210 -18.77 13.08 10.71
C GLY A 210 -19.20 13.83 11.97
N ASP A 211 -19.92 14.93 11.78
CA ASP A 211 -20.39 15.90 12.79
C ASP A 211 -19.28 16.63 13.56
N GLN A 212 -18.00 16.52 13.15
CA GLN A 212 -16.90 17.26 13.78
C GLN A 212 -16.84 18.74 13.36
N VAL A 213 -17.44 19.11 12.23
CA VAL A 213 -17.43 20.50 11.74
C VAL A 213 -18.85 20.99 11.52
N VAL A 214 -19.21 22.10 12.16
CA VAL A 214 -20.54 22.71 12.03
C VAL A 214 -20.41 24.19 11.69
N ALA A 215 -20.98 24.60 10.56
CA ALA A 215 -21.12 25.99 10.18
C ALA A 215 -22.51 26.50 10.58
N LEU A 216 -22.57 27.67 11.24
CA LEU A 216 -23.82 28.31 11.65
C LEU A 216 -24.01 29.65 10.92
N ARG A 217 -25.27 29.93 10.59
CA ARG A 217 -25.77 31.27 10.25
C ARG A 217 -26.87 31.65 11.24
N GLY A 218 -27.01 32.93 11.56
CA GLY A 218 -28.00 33.39 12.52
C GLY A 218 -28.18 34.90 12.45
N GLY A 219 -29.43 35.35 12.49
CA GLY A 219 -29.78 36.74 12.24
C GLY A 219 -31.29 36.98 12.16
N GLY A 220 -31.70 37.89 11.29
CA GLY A 220 -33.03 38.50 11.28
C GLY A 220 -33.01 39.83 12.03
N TYR A 221 -34.08 40.17 12.75
CA TYR A 221 -34.13 41.39 13.56
C TYR A 221 -33.83 41.09 15.03
N CYS A 222 -32.57 40.73 15.30
CA CYS A 222 -32.07 40.19 16.57
C CYS A 222 -32.51 38.74 16.85
N GLY A 223 -32.31 37.88 15.84
CA GLY A 223 -32.31 36.42 15.98
C GLY A 223 -30.90 35.83 15.93
N TRP A 224 -30.73 34.63 16.49
CA TRP A 224 -29.47 33.91 16.53
C TRP A 224 -29.64 32.41 16.28
N THR A 225 -28.54 31.75 15.92
CA THR A 225 -28.38 30.30 16.03
C THR A 225 -27.30 30.01 17.05
N GLY A 226 -27.60 29.15 18.01
CA GLY A 226 -26.67 28.73 19.07
C GLY A 226 -27.14 27.42 19.73
N PRO A 227 -26.40 26.87 20.72
CA PRO A 227 -26.78 25.65 21.42
C PRO A 227 -28.24 25.68 21.92
N ALA A 228 -28.92 24.53 21.97
CA ALA A 228 -30.35 24.45 22.31
C ALA A 228 -30.72 25.12 23.66
N ASP A 229 -29.83 25.04 24.65
CA ASP A 229 -29.96 25.67 25.97
C ASP A 229 -29.37 27.09 26.07
N SER A 230 -28.85 27.65 24.96
CA SER A 230 -28.23 28.99 24.94
C SER A 230 -29.21 30.13 24.73
N GLU A 231 -28.95 31.26 25.40
CA GLU A 231 -29.71 32.51 25.24
C GLU A 231 -28.83 33.61 24.64
N GLY A 232 -28.50 33.43 23.36
CA GLY A 232 -27.84 34.43 22.50
C GLY A 232 -26.48 34.86 23.05
N LEU A 233 -26.41 36.09 23.55
CA LEU A 233 -25.18 36.71 24.05
C LEU A 233 -24.63 36.07 25.34
N THR A 234 -25.48 35.40 26.15
CA THR A 234 -25.01 34.74 27.37
C THR A 234 -24.32 33.40 27.09
N GLY A 235 -24.56 32.78 25.93
CA GLY A 235 -24.15 31.41 25.64
C GLY A 235 -25.01 30.35 26.36
N GLY A 236 -24.51 29.12 26.35
CA GLY A 236 -25.12 27.91 26.90
C GLY A 236 -24.12 26.74 26.92
N SER A 237 -24.61 25.50 26.79
CA SER A 237 -23.81 24.28 26.90
C SER A 237 -23.88 23.45 25.62
N LEU A 238 -22.73 23.23 24.95
CA LEU A 238 -22.66 22.44 23.71
C LEU A 238 -22.31 20.98 24.04
N PRO A 239 -23.26 20.02 23.93
CA PRO A 239 -22.95 18.60 24.13
C PRO A 239 -22.13 18.03 22.96
N LEU A 240 -21.06 17.32 23.30
CA LEU A 240 -20.24 16.57 22.35
C LEU A 240 -20.40 15.05 22.57
N PHE A 241 -20.23 14.28 21.50
CA PHE A 241 -20.06 12.84 21.58
C PHE A 241 -18.60 12.46 21.37
N TYR A 242 -18.10 11.52 22.19
CA TYR A 242 -16.83 10.85 21.91
C TYR A 242 -17.02 9.86 20.76
N GLY A 243 -16.43 10.16 19.61
CA GLY A 243 -16.35 9.25 18.48
C GLY A 243 -14.99 8.54 18.49
N ALA A 244 -14.98 7.22 18.71
CA ALA A 244 -13.78 6.42 18.48
C ALA A 244 -13.32 6.62 17.03
N ALA A 245 -12.11 7.13 16.83
CA ALA A 245 -11.65 7.79 15.59
C ALA A 245 -12.18 7.13 14.31
N ALA A 246 -13.19 7.76 13.71
CA ALA A 246 -13.99 7.17 12.66
C ALA A 246 -13.32 7.41 11.31
N THR A 247 -12.67 6.36 10.79
CA THR A 247 -11.80 6.35 9.61
C THR A 247 -10.50 7.16 9.77
N THR A 248 -9.42 6.63 9.18
CA THR A 248 -8.19 7.39 8.96
C THR A 248 -8.52 8.56 8.04
N TRP A 249 -8.53 9.78 8.59
CA TRP A 249 -8.81 10.99 7.83
C TRP A 249 -7.70 11.18 6.77
N THR A 250 -8.03 10.86 5.52
CA THR A 250 -7.21 11.10 4.35
C THR A 250 -7.50 12.50 3.82
N PRO A 251 -6.54 13.45 3.86
CA PRO A 251 -6.68 14.67 3.09
C PRO A 251 -6.87 14.36 1.61
N THR A 252 -7.65 15.22 0.97
CA THR A 252 -7.89 15.23 -0.47
C THR A 252 -8.12 16.67 -0.87
N VAL A 253 -7.75 17.03 -2.09
CA VAL A 253 -8.44 18.15 -2.75
C VAL A 253 -9.91 17.74 -2.91
N ALA A 254 -10.84 18.64 -2.63
CA ALA A 254 -12.25 18.42 -2.97
C ALA A 254 -12.71 19.51 -3.93
N VAL A 255 -13.27 19.11 -5.07
CA VAL A 255 -13.86 20.02 -6.06
C VAL A 255 -15.38 19.96 -5.95
N TYR A 256 -16.02 21.13 -5.95
CA TYR A 256 -17.45 21.29 -5.76
C TYR A 256 -18.05 21.94 -7.02
N PRO A 257 -19.12 21.36 -7.59
CA PRO A 257 -19.84 22.00 -8.68
C PRO A 257 -20.68 23.16 -8.16
N ALA A 258 -21.18 24.01 -9.07
CA ALA A 258 -22.13 25.06 -8.70
C ALA A 258 -23.42 24.48 -8.07
N SER A 259 -24.07 25.25 -7.19
CA SER A 259 -25.24 24.84 -6.40
C SER A 259 -26.51 24.54 -7.22
N THR A 260 -26.48 24.80 -8.52
CA THR A 260 -27.53 24.45 -9.49
C THR A 260 -27.29 23.11 -10.19
N SER A 261 -26.16 22.45 -9.95
CA SER A 261 -25.82 21.14 -10.53
C SER A 261 -26.44 19.98 -9.74
N ASN A 262 -26.79 18.91 -10.46
CA ASN A 262 -27.19 17.64 -9.85
C ASN A 262 -26.00 16.74 -9.46
N ALA A 263 -24.76 17.15 -9.76
CA ALA A 263 -23.55 16.40 -9.44
C ALA A 263 -23.13 16.59 -7.96
N GLY A 264 -22.63 15.51 -7.35
CA GLY A 264 -22.02 15.57 -6.02
C GLY A 264 -20.55 16.05 -6.08
N PRO A 265 -19.98 16.56 -4.98
CA PRO A 265 -18.57 16.94 -4.92
C PRO A 265 -17.65 15.73 -5.05
N GLN A 266 -16.47 15.95 -5.63
CA GLN A 266 -15.46 14.89 -5.85
C GLN A 266 -14.21 15.14 -5.02
N SER A 267 -13.76 14.10 -4.31
CA SER A 267 -12.48 14.07 -3.61
C SER A 267 -11.39 13.48 -4.51
N LEU A 268 -10.22 14.11 -4.50
CA LEU A 268 -9.11 13.88 -5.42
C LEU A 268 -7.79 13.74 -4.64
N GLN A 269 -7.02 12.72 -5.01
CA GLN A 269 -5.67 12.46 -4.47
C GLN A 269 -4.59 13.07 -5.37
N PRO A 270 -3.30 13.10 -4.95
CA PRO A 270 -2.21 13.56 -5.82
C PRO A 270 -2.13 12.77 -7.14
N GLY A 271 -2.14 13.48 -8.26
CA GLY A 271 -2.32 12.94 -9.61
C GLY A 271 -2.75 14.01 -10.61
N TRP A 272 -3.01 13.61 -11.85
CA TRP A 272 -3.61 14.46 -12.89
C TRP A 272 -4.92 13.82 -13.34
N TYR A 273 -5.93 14.65 -13.64
CA TYR A 273 -7.29 14.22 -13.95
C TYR A 273 -7.81 15.02 -15.15
N ASP A 274 -8.19 14.32 -16.22
CA ASP A 274 -8.83 14.91 -17.40
C ASP A 274 -10.37 14.88 -17.26
N ALA A 275 -11.13 15.59 -18.11
CA ALA A 275 -12.59 15.74 -18.00
C ALA A 275 -13.35 14.40 -17.85
N HIS A 276 -12.87 13.31 -18.45
CA HIS A 276 -13.49 11.98 -18.35
C HIS A 276 -13.35 11.33 -16.95
N GLU A 277 -12.51 11.90 -16.08
CA GLU A 277 -12.30 11.50 -14.69
C GLU A 277 -12.99 12.45 -13.69
N LEU A 278 -13.62 13.53 -14.16
CA LEU A 278 -14.30 14.53 -13.33
C LEU A 278 -15.80 14.22 -13.16
N SER A 279 -16.16 13.50 -12.10
CA SER A 279 -17.54 13.17 -11.75
C SER A 279 -18.40 14.38 -11.34
N VAL A 280 -17.79 15.54 -11.11
CA VAL A 280 -18.48 16.83 -10.96
C VAL A 280 -19.04 17.38 -12.28
N GLY A 281 -18.55 16.87 -13.42
CA GLY A 281 -18.80 17.40 -14.76
C GLY A 281 -17.62 18.23 -15.29
N GLU A 282 -17.44 18.17 -16.61
CA GLU A 282 -16.62 19.13 -17.37
C GLU A 282 -17.16 20.55 -17.18
N ASP A 283 -16.28 21.53 -17.02
CA ASP A 283 -16.61 22.95 -16.87
C ASP A 283 -17.61 23.26 -15.73
N ALA A 284 -17.72 22.39 -14.73
CA ALA A 284 -18.70 22.50 -13.65
C ALA A 284 -18.15 23.08 -12.33
N ILE A 285 -16.82 23.09 -12.15
CA ILE A 285 -16.15 23.40 -10.87
C ILE A 285 -16.33 24.88 -10.51
N HIS A 286 -16.78 25.14 -9.28
CA HIS A 286 -17.17 26.46 -8.79
C HIS A 286 -16.51 26.83 -7.44
N SER A 287 -16.14 25.83 -6.62
CA SER A 287 -15.28 26.05 -5.45
C SER A 287 -14.43 24.81 -5.15
N VAL A 288 -13.34 25.03 -4.41
CA VAL A 288 -12.35 23.99 -4.12
C VAL A 288 -11.90 24.02 -2.66
N ARG A 289 -11.62 22.84 -2.10
CA ARG A 289 -10.90 22.64 -0.83
C ARG A 289 -9.49 22.16 -1.15
N VAL A 290 -8.46 22.73 -0.53
CA VAL A 290 -7.05 22.36 -0.74
C VAL A 290 -6.36 22.23 0.63
N PRO A 291 -5.94 21.01 1.05
CA PRO A 291 -5.30 20.78 2.35
C PRO A 291 -3.97 21.54 2.50
N ARG A 292 -3.51 21.73 3.74
CA ARG A 292 -2.29 22.49 4.07
C ARG A 292 -1.07 21.94 3.31
N GLY A 293 -0.43 22.79 2.51
CA GLY A 293 0.78 22.41 1.76
C GLY A 293 0.52 21.56 0.52
N TRP A 294 -0.74 21.32 0.15
CA TRP A 294 -1.12 20.76 -1.13
C TRP A 294 -1.20 21.87 -2.19
N VAL A 295 -1.13 21.47 -3.45
CA VAL A 295 -1.20 22.34 -4.62
C VAL A 295 -2.24 21.78 -5.58
N LEU A 296 -3.22 22.61 -5.95
CA LEU A 296 -4.21 22.31 -6.98
C LEU A 296 -3.96 23.26 -8.15
N THR A 297 -3.70 22.72 -9.34
CA THR A 297 -3.61 23.52 -10.56
C THR A 297 -4.76 23.16 -11.49
N LEU A 298 -5.63 24.12 -11.75
CA LEU A 298 -6.78 24.01 -12.66
C LEU A 298 -6.36 24.46 -14.06
N TYR A 299 -6.82 23.75 -15.09
CA TYR A 299 -6.57 24.05 -16.51
C TYR A 299 -7.91 24.25 -17.23
N PRO A 300 -8.05 25.30 -18.06
CA PRO A 300 -9.31 25.54 -18.75
C PRO A 300 -9.59 24.53 -19.86
N ASP A 301 -8.55 23.98 -20.48
CA ASP A 301 -8.69 23.00 -21.57
C ASP A 301 -8.48 21.56 -21.06
N ARG A 302 -8.98 20.58 -21.83
CA ARG A 302 -8.58 19.16 -21.72
C ARG A 302 -7.09 18.97 -22.02
N ALA A 303 -6.54 17.85 -21.57
CA ALA A 303 -5.13 17.49 -21.69
C ALA A 303 -4.18 18.57 -21.13
N PHE A 304 -4.60 19.26 -20.05
CA PHE A 304 -3.77 20.14 -19.22
C PHE A 304 -3.18 21.33 -20.00
N LYS A 305 -4.02 21.93 -20.85
CA LYS A 305 -3.71 23.05 -21.75
C LYS A 305 -4.36 24.35 -21.29
N GLY A 306 -4.04 25.43 -22.01
CA GLY A 306 -4.46 26.80 -21.69
C GLY A 306 -3.67 27.41 -20.53
N THR A 307 -4.13 28.56 -20.03
CA THR A 307 -3.46 29.28 -18.93
C THR A 307 -3.89 28.68 -17.59
N PRO A 308 -2.99 28.05 -16.81
CA PRO A 308 -3.37 27.39 -15.56
C PRO A 308 -3.61 28.38 -14.41
N VAL A 309 -4.44 27.97 -13.45
CA VAL A 309 -4.62 28.66 -12.15
C VAL A 309 -4.23 27.73 -11.01
N THR A 310 -3.19 28.09 -10.27
CA THR A 310 -2.68 27.33 -9.12
C THR A 310 -3.21 27.88 -7.80
N LEU A 311 -3.70 26.99 -6.93
CA LEU A 311 -4.36 27.25 -5.67
C LEU A 311 -3.74 26.38 -4.56
N THR A 312 -3.51 26.95 -3.38
CA THR A 312 -2.83 26.29 -2.24
C THR A 312 -3.61 26.36 -0.93
N SER A 313 -4.89 26.77 -1.01
CA SER A 313 -5.86 26.79 0.08
C SER A 313 -7.28 26.70 -0.47
N ASP A 314 -8.25 26.40 0.39
CA ASP A 314 -9.68 26.52 0.11
C ASP A 314 -10.00 27.84 -0.59
N THR A 315 -10.73 27.76 -1.72
CA THR A 315 -10.95 28.88 -2.63
C THR A 315 -12.34 28.81 -3.27
N ASP A 316 -13.09 29.89 -3.14
CA ASP A 316 -14.27 30.20 -3.96
C ASP A 316 -13.80 30.74 -5.32
N LEU A 317 -14.29 30.15 -6.42
CA LEU A 317 -13.96 30.56 -7.77
C LEU A 317 -14.89 31.66 -8.31
N THR A 318 -16.01 31.94 -7.66
CA THR A 318 -17.07 32.85 -8.14
C THR A 318 -16.52 34.11 -8.83
N GLY A 319 -16.73 34.21 -10.15
CA GLY A 319 -16.33 35.37 -10.95
C GLY A 319 -14.84 35.46 -11.32
N ARG A 320 -14.04 34.41 -11.08
CA ARG A 320 -12.70 34.24 -11.66
C ARG A 320 -12.81 33.68 -13.09
N ALA A 321 -11.79 33.87 -13.91
CA ALA A 321 -11.76 33.35 -15.28
C ALA A 321 -11.72 31.80 -15.40
N ILE A 322 -11.51 31.09 -14.29
CA ILE A 322 -11.46 29.62 -14.19
C ILE A 322 -12.73 29.00 -13.57
N ASP A 323 -13.69 29.85 -13.20
CA ASP A 323 -15.00 29.47 -12.66
C ASP A 323 -15.87 28.89 -13.78
N GLN A 324 -16.39 27.68 -13.59
CA GLN A 324 -17.19 26.96 -14.59
C GLN A 324 -16.53 26.85 -15.98
N THR A 325 -15.20 26.74 -16.03
CA THR A 325 -14.40 26.56 -17.26
C THR A 325 -13.25 25.57 -17.08
N THR A 326 -13.22 24.78 -16.00
CA THR A 326 -12.14 23.79 -15.77
C THR A 326 -12.47 22.46 -16.45
N SER A 327 -11.74 22.14 -17.51
CA SER A 327 -11.80 20.83 -18.20
C SER A 327 -10.71 19.83 -17.78
N SER A 328 -9.62 20.24 -17.11
CA SER A 328 -8.66 19.30 -16.50
C SER A 328 -7.92 19.90 -15.30
N LEU A 329 -7.34 19.05 -14.43
CA LEU A 329 -6.67 19.52 -13.21
C LEU A 329 -5.54 18.60 -12.71
N LYS A 330 -4.58 19.19 -12.00
CA LYS A 330 -3.47 18.52 -11.32
C LYS A 330 -3.55 18.74 -9.81
N VAL A 331 -3.39 17.68 -9.03
CA VAL A 331 -3.27 17.71 -7.56
C VAL A 331 -1.87 17.25 -7.17
N GLU A 332 -1.20 17.99 -6.31
CA GLU A 332 0.13 17.67 -5.80
C GLU A 332 0.19 17.85 -4.27
N ALA A 333 0.99 17.02 -3.62
CA ALA A 333 1.32 17.16 -2.19
C ALA A 333 2.80 16.80 -1.95
N PRO A 334 3.75 17.55 -2.52
CA PRO A 334 5.17 17.24 -2.39
C PRO A 334 5.70 17.65 -1.02
N VAL A 335 6.31 16.70 -0.31
CA VAL A 335 7.22 17.02 0.79
C VAL A 335 8.38 17.82 0.20
N THR A 336 8.70 18.98 0.76
CA THR A 336 9.77 19.83 0.23
C THR A 336 10.87 20.01 1.26
N ILE A 337 12.06 19.47 0.99
CA ILE A 337 13.25 19.61 1.85
C ILE A 337 14.11 20.80 1.37
N TYR A 338 14.72 21.50 2.33
CA TYR A 338 15.49 22.72 2.09
C TYR A 338 16.87 22.65 2.73
N LYS A 339 17.87 23.18 2.00
CA LYS A 339 19.26 23.34 2.42
C LYS A 339 19.49 24.53 3.37
N GLY A 340 18.57 25.49 3.37
CA GLY A 340 18.53 26.59 4.33
C GLY A 340 17.53 26.35 5.45
N ASN A 341 17.69 27.09 6.55
CA ASN A 341 16.63 27.25 7.55
C ASN A 341 15.47 28.06 6.91
N HIS A 342 14.33 28.14 7.60
CA HIS A 342 13.17 28.98 7.27
C HIS A 342 12.59 28.74 5.86
N PHE A 343 12.74 27.52 5.33
CA PHE A 343 12.27 27.08 4.01
C PHE A 343 12.91 27.83 2.84
N GLN A 344 14.23 28.07 2.92
CA GLN A 344 15.00 28.85 1.93
C GLN A 344 16.16 28.07 1.30
N GLY A 345 16.72 28.64 0.22
CA GLY A 345 17.89 28.11 -0.49
C GLY A 345 17.55 26.99 -1.48
N ALA A 346 18.55 26.18 -1.83
CA ALA A 346 18.36 25.00 -2.65
C ALA A 346 17.37 24.03 -1.98
N SER A 347 16.45 23.48 -2.76
CA SER A 347 15.38 22.61 -2.28
C SER A 347 15.11 21.46 -3.24
N GLN A 348 14.45 20.43 -2.72
CA GLN A 348 14.02 19.26 -3.47
C GLN A 348 12.58 18.91 -3.07
N GLN A 349 11.73 18.64 -4.06
CA GLN A 349 10.41 18.06 -3.86
C GLN A 349 10.52 16.52 -3.87
N LEU A 350 9.75 15.89 -2.98
CA LEU A 350 9.73 14.46 -2.72
C LEU A 350 8.27 13.99 -2.71
N LEU A 351 8.03 12.82 -3.27
CA LEU A 351 6.73 12.14 -3.23
C LEU A 351 6.74 11.06 -2.13
N ALA A 352 5.68 10.28 -1.99
CA ALA A 352 5.71 9.12 -1.10
C ALA A 352 6.68 8.04 -1.62
N GLY A 353 7.63 7.63 -0.77
CA GLY A 353 8.70 6.70 -1.08
C GLY A 353 9.94 6.84 -0.20
N ARG A 354 10.93 5.97 -0.44
CA ARG A 354 12.23 5.93 0.23
C ARG A 354 13.31 6.68 -0.54
N TYR A 355 14.06 7.51 0.19
CA TYR A 355 15.15 8.33 -0.34
C TYR A 355 16.42 8.16 0.50
N ASP A 356 17.49 7.68 -0.13
CA ASP A 356 18.82 7.46 0.47
C ASP A 356 19.86 8.45 -0.12
N LEU A 357 21.10 8.36 0.35
CA LEU A 357 22.25 9.22 0.03
C LEU A 357 22.36 9.66 -1.45
N GLY A 358 22.09 8.76 -2.39
CA GLY A 358 22.19 9.03 -3.83
C GLY A 358 21.00 9.77 -4.46
N GLN A 359 19.87 9.87 -3.75
CA GLN A 359 18.63 10.47 -4.24
C GLN A 359 18.39 11.90 -3.69
N LEU A 360 19.17 12.34 -2.69
CA LEU A 360 19.01 13.66 -2.05
C LEU A 360 19.81 14.75 -2.77
N THR A 361 19.17 15.46 -3.70
CA THR A 361 19.80 16.47 -4.58
C THR A 361 20.24 17.76 -3.86
N ILE A 362 19.71 18.03 -2.66
CA ILE A 362 20.28 19.08 -1.79
C ILE A 362 21.69 18.71 -1.26
N GLY A 363 22.01 17.41 -1.23
CA GLY A 363 23.23 16.79 -0.72
C GLY A 363 23.04 16.16 0.66
N ASN A 364 23.75 15.04 0.90
CA ASN A 364 23.83 14.38 2.20
C ASN A 364 24.23 15.37 3.32
N ASP A 365 23.61 15.25 4.49
CA ASP A 365 23.92 16.06 5.67
C ASP A 365 23.83 17.57 5.41
N THR A 366 22.84 17.98 4.61
CA THR A 366 22.56 19.40 4.33
C THR A 366 21.14 19.86 4.66
N LEU A 367 20.28 18.97 5.12
CA LEU A 367 18.86 19.26 5.41
C LEU A 367 18.72 20.20 6.62
N ARG A 368 17.98 21.32 6.44
CA ARG A 368 17.88 22.41 7.44
C ARG A 368 16.46 22.91 7.72
N SER A 369 15.53 22.72 6.79
CA SER A 369 14.10 22.82 7.07
C SER A 369 13.31 21.95 6.09
N ILE A 370 12.07 21.61 6.43
CA ILE A 370 11.20 20.73 5.65
C ILE A 370 9.75 21.18 5.72
N ARG A 371 9.06 21.22 4.58
CA ARG A 371 7.60 21.32 4.53
C ARG A 371 7.00 19.93 4.34
N VAL A 372 6.03 19.60 5.18
CA VAL A 372 5.33 18.32 5.20
C VAL A 372 3.85 18.61 5.00
N PRO A 373 3.25 18.28 3.85
CA PRO A 373 1.84 18.52 3.58
C PRO A 373 0.91 17.80 4.55
N GLU A 374 -0.34 18.24 4.64
CA GLU A 374 -1.37 17.59 5.46
C GLU A 374 -1.51 16.10 5.07
N GLY A 375 -1.55 15.22 6.06
CA GLY A 375 -1.62 13.77 5.88
C GLY A 375 -0.30 13.07 5.52
N TYR A 376 0.81 13.78 5.37
CA TYR A 376 2.13 13.16 5.17
C TYR A 376 2.86 12.93 6.50
N ARG A 377 3.62 11.84 6.57
CA ARG A 377 4.52 11.45 7.66
C ARG A 377 5.91 11.31 7.06
N VAL A 378 6.91 12.04 7.59
CA VAL A 378 8.29 11.94 7.13
C VAL A 378 9.17 11.46 8.28
N THR A 379 9.84 10.34 8.08
CA THR A 379 10.83 9.81 9.03
C THR A 379 12.23 10.08 8.48
N LEU A 380 12.99 10.97 9.14
CA LEU A 380 14.39 11.24 8.80
C LEU A 380 15.31 10.29 9.58
N TYR A 381 16.44 9.88 8.98
CA TYR A 381 17.45 9.00 9.57
C TYR A 381 18.85 9.59 9.48
N TRP A 382 19.64 9.46 10.56
CA TRP A 382 21.04 9.91 10.61
C TRP A 382 21.98 9.17 9.64
N HIS A 383 21.64 7.97 9.19
CA HIS A 383 22.52 7.16 8.32
C HIS A 383 21.77 6.65 7.07
N GLY A 384 22.54 6.28 6.05
CA GLY A 384 22.00 5.61 4.86
C GLY A 384 21.37 4.26 5.18
N GLY A 385 20.52 3.74 4.30
CA GLY A 385 19.81 2.48 4.49
C GLY A 385 18.76 2.49 5.60
N PHE A 386 18.25 3.67 6.00
CA PHE A 386 17.23 3.86 7.03
C PHE A 386 17.67 3.39 8.43
N GLN A 387 18.85 3.85 8.86
CA GLN A 387 19.50 3.45 10.12
C GLN A 387 20.02 4.65 10.93
N GLY A 388 20.44 4.39 12.17
CA GLY A 388 20.82 5.42 13.14
C GLY A 388 19.60 5.97 13.90
N ASP A 389 19.78 7.11 14.57
CA ASP A 389 18.66 7.82 15.21
C ASP A 389 17.65 8.31 14.15
N GLN A 390 16.37 8.32 14.52
CA GLN A 390 15.27 8.73 13.65
C GLN A 390 14.38 9.82 14.28
N VAL A 391 13.79 10.69 13.46
CA VAL A 391 12.72 11.62 13.88
C VAL A 391 11.55 11.59 12.91
N VAL A 392 10.33 11.54 13.45
CA VAL A 392 9.07 11.47 12.70
C VAL A 392 8.39 12.84 12.70
N LEU A 393 7.95 13.29 11.52
CA LEU A 393 7.47 14.65 11.27
C LEU A 393 6.15 14.61 10.49
N THR A 394 5.14 15.38 10.92
CA THR A 394 3.81 15.45 10.28
C THR A 394 3.39 16.89 9.93
N GLN A 395 4.31 17.84 10.11
CA GLN A 395 4.10 19.27 9.88
C GLN A 395 5.41 19.96 9.48
N ASP A 396 5.28 21.19 8.96
CA ASP A 396 6.41 22.00 8.53
C ASP A 396 7.36 22.27 9.71
N THR A 397 8.64 21.93 9.55
CA THR A 397 9.63 21.89 10.62
C THR A 397 10.90 22.63 10.22
N ASP A 398 11.40 23.47 11.13
CA ASP A 398 12.70 24.13 11.04
C ASP A 398 13.66 23.46 12.04
N PHE A 399 14.89 23.12 11.60
CA PHE A 399 15.83 22.39 12.45
C PHE A 399 16.83 23.31 13.16
N THR A 400 16.62 24.62 13.24
CA THR A 400 17.51 25.55 13.97
C THR A 400 17.70 25.13 15.43
N GLY A 401 18.87 24.56 15.75
CA GLY A 401 19.20 24.04 17.09
C GLY A 401 18.70 22.61 17.39
N HIS A 402 18.14 21.90 16.41
CA HIS A 402 17.65 20.53 16.55
C HIS A 402 18.74 19.48 16.24
N PRO A 403 18.80 18.30 16.89
CA PRO A 403 19.84 17.29 16.63
C PRO A 403 19.94 16.76 15.19
N PHE A 404 18.89 16.92 14.37
CA PHE A 404 18.88 16.54 12.95
C PHE A 404 19.38 17.65 12.00
N GLN A 405 19.79 18.83 12.52
CA GLN A 405 20.23 19.95 11.68
C GLN A 405 21.52 19.60 10.91
N ALA A 406 21.39 19.30 9.61
CA ALA A 406 22.46 18.71 8.79
C ALA A 406 23.01 17.36 9.31
N ASN A 407 22.16 16.54 9.94
CA ASN A 407 22.46 15.12 10.25
C ASN A 407 21.33 14.27 9.66
N THR A 408 21.33 14.05 8.35
CA THR A 408 20.30 13.28 7.64
C THR A 408 20.86 12.74 6.33
N SER A 409 20.99 11.42 6.27
CA SER A 409 21.52 10.68 5.12
C SER A 409 20.46 9.90 4.36
N SER A 410 19.38 9.49 5.02
CA SER A 410 18.22 8.88 4.37
C SER A 410 16.92 9.33 5.04
N LEU A 411 15.81 9.23 4.31
CA LEU A 411 14.48 9.54 4.81
C LEU A 411 13.40 8.70 4.11
N LEU A 412 12.31 8.48 4.82
CA LEU A 412 11.10 7.81 4.35
C LEU A 412 9.96 8.82 4.35
N VAL A 413 9.37 9.06 3.18
CA VAL A 413 8.12 9.83 3.04
C VAL A 413 6.96 8.86 2.91
N GLU A 414 6.12 8.83 3.93
CA GLU A 414 4.86 8.11 3.96
C GLU A 414 3.72 9.11 3.78
N SER A 415 2.62 8.66 3.21
CA SER A 415 1.39 9.44 3.18
C SER A 415 0.25 8.59 3.67
N THR A 416 -0.51 9.09 4.65
CA THR A 416 -1.86 8.56 4.93
C THR A 416 -2.75 8.63 3.68
N THR A 417 -2.37 9.52 2.76
CA THR A 417 -2.73 9.68 1.34
C THR A 417 -3.05 8.39 0.59
N GLU A 418 -2.11 7.47 0.77
CA GLU A 418 -1.94 6.23 0.05
C GLU A 418 -2.08 5.14 1.10
N ARG A 419 -2.74 4.01 0.78
CA ARG A 419 -2.95 2.98 1.82
C ARG A 419 -1.61 2.45 2.32
N ASP A 420 -1.34 2.63 3.60
CA ASP A 420 -0.20 2.06 4.33
C ASP A 420 -0.44 0.54 4.58
N ASP A 421 -0.68 -0.20 3.49
CA ASP A 421 -0.91 -1.65 3.49
C ASP A 421 0.36 -2.46 3.84
N HIS A 422 1.49 -1.79 4.12
CA HIS A 422 2.66 -2.39 4.79
C HIS A 422 2.28 -3.05 6.13
N ASN A 423 1.25 -2.54 6.81
CA ASN A 423 0.76 -3.02 8.09
C ASN A 423 -0.53 -3.86 7.99
N THR A 424 -0.88 -4.35 6.79
CA THR A 424 -2.04 -5.21 6.54
C THR A 424 -1.63 -6.69 6.49
N MET A 425 -2.15 -7.47 7.45
CA MET A 425 -2.01 -8.93 7.54
C MET A 425 -3.33 -9.62 7.18
N TYR A 426 -3.26 -10.71 6.40
CA TYR A 426 -4.42 -11.55 6.11
C TYR A 426 -4.29 -12.88 6.83
N GLY A 427 -5.42 -13.52 7.14
CA GLY A 427 -5.41 -14.86 7.73
C GLY A 427 -6.78 -15.53 7.72
N SER A 428 -6.84 -16.74 8.26
CA SER A 428 -8.09 -17.48 8.42
C SER A 428 -8.07 -18.37 9.67
N TRP A 429 -9.25 -18.66 10.21
CA TRP A 429 -9.46 -19.60 11.30
C TRP A 429 -10.01 -20.93 10.77
N THR A 430 -9.42 -22.03 11.23
CA THR A 430 -9.69 -23.40 10.74
C THR A 430 -9.44 -24.47 11.82
N PRO A 431 -10.12 -24.43 12.99
CA PRO A 431 -11.12 -23.46 13.46
C PRO A 431 -10.50 -22.29 14.25
N SER A 432 -11.33 -21.46 14.90
CA SER A 432 -10.92 -20.47 15.90
C SER A 432 -11.02 -21.03 17.33
N GLY A 433 -10.09 -20.59 18.18
CA GLY A 433 -10.06 -20.85 19.62
C GLY A 433 -11.01 -20.00 20.45
N GLY A 434 -11.87 -19.17 19.84
CA GLY A 434 -12.85 -18.35 20.57
C GLY A 434 -12.20 -17.33 21.52
N GLN A 435 -12.88 -17.00 22.62
CA GLN A 435 -12.42 -16.01 23.62
C GLN A 435 -11.30 -16.52 24.56
N PHE A 436 -10.47 -17.44 24.07
CA PHE A 436 -9.31 -17.97 24.80
C PHE A 436 -8.02 -17.44 24.14
N PRO A 437 -7.43 -16.32 24.60
CA PRO A 437 -6.31 -15.66 23.91
C PRO A 437 -5.01 -16.48 23.88
N ASN A 438 -4.91 -17.52 24.71
CA ASN A 438 -3.79 -18.48 24.71
C ASN A 438 -4.07 -19.77 23.93
N SER A 439 -5.22 -19.88 23.24
CA SER A 439 -5.48 -21.01 22.34
C SER A 439 -4.56 -20.99 21.12
N ARG A 440 -4.17 -22.19 20.66
CA ARG A 440 -3.39 -22.39 19.42
C ARG A 440 -4.22 -22.21 18.15
N ASP A 441 -5.54 -22.27 18.29
CA ASP A 441 -6.50 -22.12 17.18
C ASP A 441 -6.79 -20.62 16.90
N ASN A 442 -6.33 -19.72 17.76
CA ASN A 442 -6.38 -18.28 17.53
C ASN A 442 -5.07 -17.79 16.91
N ARG A 443 -5.16 -16.92 15.91
CA ARG A 443 -3.99 -16.47 15.15
C ARG A 443 -3.25 -15.38 15.90
N GLN A 444 -1.95 -15.54 16.05
CA GLN A 444 -1.11 -14.66 16.86
C GLN A 444 -0.18 -13.87 15.96
N PHE A 445 0.01 -12.58 16.26
CA PHE A 445 0.83 -11.66 15.48
C PHE A 445 1.73 -10.86 16.42
N ILE A 446 2.98 -10.65 16.03
CA ILE A 446 3.87 -9.76 16.76
C ILE A 446 3.69 -8.34 16.23
N VAL A 447 3.61 -7.39 17.16
CA VAL A 447 3.57 -5.95 16.92
C VAL A 447 4.92 -5.39 17.34
N ASP A 448 5.66 -4.78 16.43
CA ASP A 448 6.83 -3.96 16.79
C ASP A 448 6.48 -2.48 16.60
N TYR A 449 6.56 -1.70 17.69
CA TYR A 449 6.35 -0.26 17.66
C TYR A 449 7.65 0.48 17.96
N THR A 450 8.03 1.42 17.09
CA THR A 450 9.30 2.19 17.17
C THR A 450 9.08 3.71 17.13
N GLY A 451 7.82 4.17 17.07
CA GLY A 451 7.46 5.59 17.14
C GLY A 451 7.55 6.15 18.57
N ALA A 452 7.56 7.48 18.68
CA ALA A 452 7.44 8.14 19.98
C ALA A 452 6.10 7.79 20.66
N PRO A 453 6.01 7.71 22.01
CA PRO A 453 4.81 7.25 22.70
C PRO A 453 3.50 7.95 22.28
N ASP A 454 2.59 7.18 21.68
CA ASP A 454 1.39 7.65 20.97
C ASP A 454 0.28 6.57 20.96
N VAL A 455 -0.96 6.97 20.63
CA VAL A 455 -2.07 6.04 20.43
C VAL A 455 -1.89 5.29 19.11
N VAL A 456 -1.81 3.97 19.16
CA VAL A 456 -1.77 3.07 18.00
C VAL A 456 -3.11 2.36 17.88
N THR A 457 -3.62 2.27 16.65
CA THR A 457 -4.88 1.61 16.32
C THR A 457 -4.63 0.29 15.61
N PHE A 458 -5.36 -0.74 16.04
CA PHE A 458 -5.39 -2.08 15.46
C PHE A 458 -6.83 -2.43 15.08
N GLU A 459 -7.03 -2.99 13.90
CA GLU A 459 -8.36 -3.31 13.38
C GLU A 459 -8.40 -4.74 12.85
N LEU A 460 -9.31 -5.55 13.38
CA LEU A 460 -9.62 -6.91 12.92
C LEU A 460 -10.99 -6.91 12.22
N GLU A 461 -10.99 -7.07 10.90
CA GLU A 461 -12.16 -7.19 10.06
C GLU A 461 -12.43 -8.66 9.72
N ALA A 462 -13.63 -9.17 10.06
CA ALA A 462 -14.07 -10.51 9.72
C ALA A 462 -15.61 -10.66 9.72
N GLY A 463 -16.15 -11.43 8.78
CA GLY A 463 -17.59 -11.73 8.68
C GLY A 463 -18.15 -12.71 9.72
N VAL A 464 -17.36 -13.09 10.74
CA VAL A 464 -17.67 -14.26 11.60
C VAL A 464 -17.72 -13.97 13.11
N GLY A 465 -17.76 -12.69 13.49
CA GLY A 465 -17.79 -12.20 14.87
C GLY A 465 -16.37 -12.03 15.43
N PRO A 466 -15.62 -11.01 14.99
CA PRO A 466 -14.22 -10.82 15.36
C PRO A 466 -14.07 -10.47 16.85
N TYR A 467 -12.99 -10.97 17.44
CA TYR A 467 -12.52 -10.65 18.79
C TYR A 467 -11.01 -10.40 18.71
N LEU A 468 -10.54 -9.25 19.20
CA LEU A 468 -9.14 -8.85 19.13
C LEU A 468 -8.59 -8.61 20.53
N TYR A 469 -7.41 -9.16 20.80
CA TYR A 469 -6.64 -8.91 22.01
C TYR A 469 -5.31 -8.24 21.68
N LEU A 470 -4.88 -7.30 22.53
CA LEU A 470 -3.53 -6.74 22.59
C LEU A 470 -2.89 -7.13 23.93
N LEU A 471 -1.70 -7.71 23.88
CA LEU A 471 -0.98 -8.26 25.03
C LEU A 471 0.48 -7.78 25.06
N ASP A 472 1.06 -7.74 26.25
CA ASP A 472 2.51 -7.56 26.42
C ASP A 472 3.30 -8.87 26.25
N THR A 473 4.63 -8.75 26.30
CA THR A 473 5.58 -9.87 26.22
C THR A 473 5.45 -10.90 27.34
N SER A 474 4.72 -10.58 28.42
CA SER A 474 4.45 -11.48 29.55
C SER A 474 3.11 -12.22 29.42
N ASN A 475 2.45 -12.13 28.26
CA ASN A 475 1.10 -12.66 27.99
C ASN A 475 -0.03 -11.99 28.78
N ARG A 476 0.19 -10.82 29.39
CA ARG A 476 -0.88 -10.07 30.05
C ARG A 476 -1.64 -9.25 29.01
N VAL A 477 -2.97 -9.36 29.01
CA VAL A 477 -3.86 -8.54 28.19
C VAL A 477 -3.74 -7.07 28.64
N LEU A 478 -3.46 -6.19 27.68
CA LEU A 478 -3.40 -4.74 27.85
C LEU A 478 -4.74 -4.10 27.46
N ALA A 479 -5.32 -4.59 26.37
CA ALA A 479 -6.66 -4.25 25.89
C ALA A 479 -7.27 -5.43 25.13
N GLU A 480 -8.59 -5.53 25.13
CA GLU A 480 -9.35 -6.51 24.36
C GLU A 480 -10.67 -5.90 23.90
N VAL A 481 -11.21 -6.36 22.77
CA VAL A 481 -12.44 -5.83 22.20
C VAL A 481 -13.12 -6.84 21.27
N ASN A 482 -14.44 -6.82 21.27
CA ASN A 482 -15.31 -7.57 20.38
C ASN A 482 -16.30 -6.64 19.66
N ASN A 483 -17.00 -7.18 18.66
CA ASN A 483 -17.99 -6.46 17.87
C ASN A 483 -19.35 -6.30 18.59
N LEU A 484 -19.38 -5.62 19.75
CA LEU A 484 -20.58 -5.45 20.60
C LEU A 484 -21.82 -4.97 19.83
N ASP A 485 -21.62 -4.10 18.83
CA ASP A 485 -22.69 -3.49 18.03
C ASP A 485 -23.10 -4.34 16.79
N GLY A 486 -22.60 -5.57 16.67
CA GLY A 486 -22.94 -6.51 15.59
C GLY A 486 -22.22 -6.31 14.25
N GLY A 487 -21.31 -5.33 14.14
CA GLY A 487 -20.53 -5.07 12.93
C GLY A 487 -19.49 -6.15 12.60
N THR A 488 -18.86 -6.04 11.42
CA THR A 488 -17.81 -6.96 10.94
C THR A 488 -16.40 -6.61 11.44
N ILE A 489 -16.25 -5.63 12.34
CA ILE A 489 -14.96 -5.06 12.75
C ILE A 489 -14.84 -5.03 14.28
N ALA A 490 -13.67 -5.39 14.79
CA ALA A 490 -13.23 -5.19 16.17
C ALA A 490 -11.96 -4.31 16.17
N ARG A 491 -11.96 -3.18 16.88
CA ARG A 491 -10.88 -2.16 16.82
C ARG A 491 -10.37 -1.77 18.21
N ILE A 492 -9.06 -1.93 18.43
CA ILE A 492 -8.35 -1.44 19.62
C ILE A 492 -7.62 -0.15 19.25
N SER A 493 -7.81 0.93 20.01
CA SER A 493 -6.89 2.08 20.02
C SER A 493 -6.27 2.17 21.40
N TYR A 494 -4.94 2.09 21.49
CA TYR A 494 -4.22 1.96 22.76
C TYR A 494 -2.89 2.74 22.73
N TYR A 495 -2.53 3.37 23.84
CA TYR A 495 -1.29 4.14 23.96
C TYR A 495 -0.06 3.23 24.10
N LEU A 496 0.79 3.16 23.07
CA LEU A 496 2.00 2.35 23.05
C LEU A 496 3.25 3.21 23.24
N SER A 497 4.23 2.65 23.94
CA SER A 497 5.62 3.14 23.97
C SER A 497 6.48 2.26 23.05
N PRO A 498 7.68 2.70 22.63
CA PRO A 498 8.60 1.86 21.86
C PRO A 498 8.79 0.47 22.49
N GLY A 499 8.56 -0.59 21.71
CA GLY A 499 8.63 -1.97 22.21
C GLY A 499 7.91 -2.99 21.32
N THR A 500 8.04 -4.25 21.71
CA THR A 500 7.36 -5.39 21.08
C THR A 500 6.17 -5.84 21.92
N TYR A 501 5.04 -6.08 21.25
CA TYR A 501 3.75 -6.51 21.82
C TYR A 501 3.19 -7.70 21.00
N ARG A 502 2.08 -8.31 21.44
CA ARG A 502 1.39 -9.36 20.69
C ARG A 502 -0.08 -9.00 20.47
N LEU A 503 -0.58 -9.22 19.25
CA LEU A 503 -2.00 -9.29 18.97
C LEU A 503 -2.44 -10.75 18.88
N VAL A 504 -3.70 -11.02 19.27
CA VAL A 504 -4.37 -12.29 19.01
C VAL A 504 -5.69 -12.01 18.30
N ALA A 505 -5.78 -12.47 17.06
CA ALA A 505 -7.01 -12.46 16.27
C ALA A 505 -7.81 -13.74 16.55
N ALA A 506 -9.01 -13.55 17.07
CA ALA A 506 -9.92 -14.58 17.53
C ALA A 506 -11.36 -14.28 17.06
N THR A 507 -12.30 -15.15 17.42
CA THR A 507 -13.74 -14.90 17.25
C THR A 507 -14.48 -14.96 18.59
N THR A 508 -15.69 -14.41 18.63
CA THR A 508 -16.55 -14.39 19.83
C THR A 508 -16.97 -15.78 20.32
N LEU A 509 -16.88 -16.81 19.48
CA LEU A 509 -17.18 -18.21 19.80
C LEU A 509 -16.06 -19.14 19.33
N THR A 510 -15.86 -20.26 20.03
CA THR A 510 -14.99 -21.36 19.59
C THR A 510 -15.55 -22.06 18.34
N GLY A 511 -14.68 -22.67 17.53
CA GLY A 511 -15.12 -23.52 16.41
C GLY A 511 -15.49 -22.77 15.13
N ARG A 512 -15.47 -21.43 15.13
CA ARG A 512 -15.78 -20.61 13.95
C ARG A 512 -14.68 -20.77 12.89
N THR A 513 -15.07 -20.68 11.61
CA THR A 513 -14.16 -20.68 10.46
C THR A 513 -14.44 -19.47 9.57
N GLY A 514 -13.41 -18.91 8.94
CA GLY A 514 -13.54 -17.74 8.06
C GLY A 514 -12.21 -17.02 7.85
N GLU A 515 -12.16 -16.17 6.81
CA GLU A 515 -11.04 -15.24 6.60
C GLU A 515 -11.19 -13.97 7.46
N PHE A 516 -10.06 -13.30 7.69
CA PHE A 516 -9.99 -11.98 8.31
C PHE A 516 -8.86 -11.14 7.71
N THR A 517 -8.99 -9.82 7.87
CA THR A 517 -7.90 -8.86 7.66
C THR A 517 -7.60 -8.17 8.99
N LEU A 518 -6.32 -8.09 9.35
CA LEU A 518 -5.81 -7.40 10.53
C LEU A 518 -4.91 -6.24 10.08
N ARG A 519 -5.16 -5.02 10.57
CA ARG A 519 -4.45 -3.79 10.17
C ARG A 519 -3.86 -3.06 11.38
N SER A 520 -2.82 -2.25 11.16
CA SER A 520 -2.38 -1.21 12.10
C SER A 520 -2.11 0.12 11.40
N ASP A 521 -2.35 1.24 12.08
CA ASP A 521 -2.10 2.59 11.59
C ASP A 521 -0.62 3.03 11.70
N LYS A 522 0.14 2.45 12.65
CA LYS A 522 1.48 2.95 13.05
C LYS A 522 2.48 1.87 13.47
N ALA A 523 2.04 0.70 13.93
CA ALA A 523 2.95 -0.34 14.45
C ALA A 523 3.07 -1.51 13.49
N ARG A 524 4.30 -2.01 13.29
CA ARG A 524 4.56 -3.06 12.31
C ARG A 524 3.98 -4.38 12.77
N LEU A 525 3.08 -4.94 11.98
CA LEU A 525 2.58 -6.30 12.16
C LEU A 525 3.52 -7.31 11.49
N ARG A 526 3.70 -8.49 12.11
CA ARG A 526 4.38 -9.64 11.48
C ARG A 526 3.95 -10.98 12.10
N ALA A 527 4.23 -12.06 11.38
CA ALA A 527 4.06 -13.42 11.89
C ALA A 527 5.00 -13.73 13.09
N PRO A 528 4.64 -14.67 13.99
CA PRO A 528 5.44 -14.98 15.19
C PRO A 528 6.83 -15.55 14.91
N LEU A 529 6.91 -16.48 13.95
CA LEU A 529 8.15 -17.05 13.42
C LEU A 529 8.37 -16.56 11.98
N ARG A 530 9.62 -16.43 11.55
CA ARG A 530 9.91 -16.06 10.15
C ARG A 530 9.90 -17.28 9.22
N LEU A 531 9.19 -17.13 8.11
CA LEU A 531 9.20 -18.04 6.96
C LEU A 531 9.65 -17.25 5.73
N TRP A 532 10.79 -17.59 5.15
CA TRP A 532 11.29 -16.99 3.92
C TRP A 532 11.04 -17.91 2.71
N VAL A 533 10.78 -17.29 1.56
CA VAL A 533 10.89 -17.91 0.24
C VAL A 533 12.16 -17.44 -0.47
N GLN A 534 12.73 -18.32 -1.29
CA GLN A 534 13.76 -18.01 -2.27
C GLN A 534 13.42 -18.69 -3.60
N ALA A 535 13.51 -17.96 -4.72
CA ALA A 535 13.35 -18.55 -6.04
C ALA A 535 14.56 -19.44 -6.41
N THR A 536 14.30 -20.55 -7.09
CA THR A 536 15.32 -21.43 -7.67
C THR A 536 14.93 -21.89 -9.07
N SER A 537 15.90 -21.99 -9.97
CA SER A 537 15.78 -22.47 -11.35
C SER A 537 16.52 -23.80 -11.59
N GLY A 538 17.13 -24.38 -10.55
CA GLY A 538 17.80 -25.68 -10.62
C GLY A 538 16.85 -26.84 -10.27
N PHE A 539 16.80 -27.86 -11.12
CA PHE A 539 15.90 -29.01 -10.97
C PHE A 539 16.58 -30.33 -11.29
N ASP A 540 16.20 -31.36 -10.53
CA ASP A 540 16.52 -32.77 -10.81
C ASP A 540 15.29 -33.42 -11.48
N TRP A 541 15.51 -34.20 -12.55
CA TRP A 541 14.47 -35.03 -13.16
C TRP A 541 14.10 -36.19 -12.22
N ILE A 542 12.80 -36.46 -12.07
CA ILE A 542 12.28 -37.55 -11.23
C ILE A 542 11.60 -38.63 -12.06
N TYR A 543 10.81 -38.24 -13.06
CA TYR A 543 10.00 -39.15 -13.89
C TYR A 543 9.57 -38.45 -15.18
N ASP A 544 9.37 -39.23 -16.24
CA ASP A 544 8.45 -38.88 -17.33
C ASP A 544 7.76 -40.15 -17.83
N ASP A 545 6.53 -39.99 -18.33
CA ASP A 545 5.59 -41.08 -18.63
C ASP A 545 5.89 -41.85 -19.94
N TYR A 546 7.18 -41.99 -20.28
CA TYR A 546 7.59 -42.49 -21.58
C TYR A 546 7.26 -43.97 -21.76
N LYS A 547 6.53 -44.26 -22.83
CA LYS A 547 5.94 -45.57 -23.19
C LYS A 547 4.82 -46.07 -22.29
N THR A 548 4.29 -45.25 -21.38
CA THR A 548 3.08 -45.62 -20.61
C THR A 548 1.83 -45.78 -21.47
N GLY A 549 1.77 -45.14 -22.65
CA GLY A 549 0.59 -45.15 -23.53
C GLY A 549 -0.45 -44.08 -23.21
N ALA A 550 -0.22 -43.22 -22.21
CA ALA A 550 -1.08 -42.09 -21.91
C ALA A 550 -1.26 -41.15 -23.13
N HIS A 551 -2.46 -40.58 -23.29
CA HIS A 551 -2.82 -39.71 -24.42
C HIS A 551 -2.11 -38.35 -24.41
N THR A 552 -1.57 -37.94 -23.26
CA THR A 552 -0.83 -36.69 -23.06
C THR A 552 0.48 -36.99 -22.33
N ASP A 553 1.53 -36.23 -22.63
CA ASP A 553 2.86 -36.39 -22.02
C ASP A 553 3.00 -35.59 -20.71
N VAL A 554 3.73 -36.12 -19.72
CA VAL A 554 4.16 -35.38 -18.52
C VAL A 554 5.60 -35.68 -18.11
N SER A 555 6.27 -34.69 -17.53
CA SER A 555 7.53 -34.85 -16.81
C SER A 555 7.46 -34.22 -15.41
N VAL A 556 8.11 -34.86 -14.44
CA VAL A 556 8.12 -34.46 -13.03
C VAL A 556 9.53 -34.15 -12.57
N TRP A 557 9.66 -33.03 -11.86
CA TRP A 557 10.91 -32.37 -11.51
C TRP A 557 10.94 -31.97 -10.04
N ARG A 558 12.06 -32.19 -9.35
CA ARG A 558 12.27 -31.78 -7.96
C ARG A 558 13.26 -30.62 -7.90
N PRO A 559 13.06 -29.59 -7.06
CA PRO A 559 14.01 -28.49 -6.94
C PRO A 559 15.35 -28.99 -6.39
N ASN A 560 16.45 -28.72 -7.10
CA ASN A 560 17.80 -29.08 -6.65
C ASN A 560 18.25 -28.09 -5.57
N LEU A 561 18.42 -28.58 -4.34
CA LEU A 561 18.73 -27.75 -3.17
C LEU A 561 20.23 -27.66 -2.85
N SER A 562 21.11 -28.20 -3.71
CA SER A 562 22.56 -28.32 -3.42
C SER A 562 23.25 -26.98 -3.14
N GLN A 563 22.77 -25.89 -3.77
CA GLN A 563 23.29 -24.53 -3.60
C GLN A 563 22.48 -23.70 -2.57
N LEU A 564 21.44 -24.28 -1.95
CA LEU A 564 20.47 -23.57 -1.09
C LEU A 564 20.40 -24.19 0.33
N PRO A 565 21.52 -24.27 1.07
CA PRO A 565 21.58 -24.94 2.36
C PRO A 565 20.58 -24.37 3.38
N GLY A 566 19.79 -25.26 3.99
CA GLY A 566 18.74 -24.91 4.95
C GLY A 566 17.41 -24.47 4.34
N HIS A 567 17.26 -24.54 3.00
CA HIS A 567 15.94 -24.50 2.35
C HIS A 567 15.37 -25.91 2.15
N TYR A 568 14.06 -25.98 1.89
CA TYR A 568 13.30 -27.19 1.64
C TYR A 568 12.29 -27.00 0.52
N SER A 569 11.97 -28.07 -0.21
CA SER A 569 10.84 -28.06 -1.14
C SER A 569 9.50 -28.22 -0.42
N LEU A 570 8.41 -27.80 -1.07
CA LEU A 570 7.02 -27.97 -0.63
C LEU A 570 6.26 -29.06 -1.39
N GLY A 571 6.88 -29.65 -2.41
CA GLY A 571 6.32 -30.64 -3.34
C GLY A 571 7.25 -30.84 -4.54
N ASP A 572 6.88 -31.74 -5.45
CA ASP A 572 7.49 -31.80 -6.78
C ASP A 572 6.71 -30.91 -7.77
N LEU A 573 7.24 -30.71 -8.98
CA LEU A 573 6.63 -29.94 -10.06
C LEU A 573 6.34 -30.85 -11.24
N ALA A 574 5.10 -30.84 -11.73
CA ALA A 574 4.72 -31.51 -12.97
C ALA A 574 4.63 -30.51 -14.12
N VAL A 575 5.19 -30.87 -15.27
CA VAL A 575 5.22 -30.05 -16.49
C VAL A 575 4.63 -30.87 -17.64
N TYR A 576 3.74 -30.25 -18.42
CA TYR A 576 3.20 -30.85 -19.64
C TYR A 576 4.32 -31.08 -20.66
N GLY A 577 4.40 -32.28 -21.25
CA GLY A 577 5.47 -32.66 -22.16
C GLY A 577 6.72 -33.22 -21.46
N ARG A 578 7.70 -33.62 -22.29
CA ARG A 578 8.90 -34.38 -21.86
C ARG A 578 10.16 -33.53 -21.88
N GLY A 579 11.08 -33.80 -20.95
CA GLY A 579 12.48 -33.33 -21.02
C GLY A 579 12.72 -31.82 -20.81
N VAL A 580 11.66 -31.00 -20.66
CA VAL A 580 11.77 -29.57 -20.37
C VAL A 580 11.47 -29.32 -18.89
N ALA A 581 12.49 -28.88 -18.15
CA ALA A 581 12.35 -28.51 -16.75
C ALA A 581 11.47 -27.25 -16.56
N PRO A 582 10.78 -27.10 -15.42
CA PRO A 582 10.16 -25.83 -15.04
C PRO A 582 11.22 -24.72 -14.92
N ARG A 583 10.86 -23.47 -15.20
CA ARG A 583 11.84 -22.36 -15.25
C ARG A 583 12.23 -21.85 -13.87
N MET A 584 11.30 -21.87 -12.92
CA MET A 584 11.59 -21.63 -11.51
C MET A 584 10.53 -22.23 -10.57
N THR A 585 10.83 -22.28 -9.28
CA THR A 585 9.88 -22.42 -8.17
C THR A 585 10.36 -21.65 -6.95
N PHE A 586 9.50 -21.50 -5.93
CA PHE A 586 9.91 -21.03 -4.61
C PHE A 586 10.19 -22.20 -3.66
N VAL A 587 11.35 -22.14 -2.99
CA VAL A 587 11.72 -23.05 -1.88
C VAL A 587 11.74 -22.27 -0.57
N VAL A 588 11.48 -22.95 0.56
CA VAL A 588 11.24 -22.31 1.86
C VAL A 588 12.35 -22.55 2.88
N LYS A 589 12.55 -21.56 3.76
CA LYS A 589 13.39 -21.66 4.96
C LYS A 589 12.65 -21.03 6.15
N GLY A 590 12.77 -21.60 7.34
CA GLY A 590 11.97 -21.20 8.49
C GLY A 590 12.73 -21.13 9.82
N GLU A 591 12.27 -20.27 10.73
CA GLU A 591 12.64 -20.27 12.14
C GLU A 591 11.80 -21.27 12.96
N GLY A 592 12.40 -21.87 13.99
CA GLY A 592 11.68 -22.69 14.96
C GLY A 592 10.95 -23.90 14.34
N ASP A 593 9.66 -24.01 14.61
CA ASP A 593 8.74 -25.04 14.11
C ASP A 593 7.74 -24.47 13.08
N VAL A 594 8.13 -23.48 12.26
CA VAL A 594 7.26 -23.00 11.17
C VAL A 594 7.17 -24.00 9.99
N LEU A 595 8.14 -24.92 9.90
CA LEU A 595 8.21 -26.02 8.94
C LEU A 595 8.32 -27.36 9.68
N ALA A 596 7.57 -28.36 9.24
CA ALA A 596 7.66 -29.74 9.73
C ALA A 596 7.79 -30.74 8.58
N ARG A 597 8.23 -31.98 8.87
CA ARG A 597 8.12 -33.10 7.92
C ARG A 597 6.64 -33.57 7.85
N PRO A 598 6.17 -34.11 6.71
CA PRO A 598 4.96 -34.94 6.72
C PRO A 598 5.15 -36.13 7.67
N VAL A 599 4.04 -36.62 8.24
CA VAL A 599 4.08 -37.77 9.18
C VAL A 599 4.04 -39.12 8.46
N ASP A 600 3.45 -39.16 7.28
CA ASP A 600 3.42 -40.30 6.37
C ASP A 600 3.08 -39.80 4.94
N TYR A 601 2.96 -40.71 3.97
CA TYR A 601 2.35 -40.45 2.66
C TYR A 601 1.22 -41.44 2.34
N THR A 602 0.13 -40.94 1.75
CA THR A 602 -0.89 -41.76 1.10
C THR A 602 -0.52 -42.05 -0.35
N PHE A 603 -0.77 -43.28 -0.79
CA PHE A 603 -0.67 -43.67 -2.20
C PHE A 603 -1.75 -42.96 -3.02
N VAL A 604 -1.42 -42.60 -4.27
CA VAL A 604 -2.36 -42.00 -5.22
C VAL A 604 -2.44 -42.80 -6.53
N TRP A 605 -1.30 -43.05 -7.17
CA TRP A 605 -1.21 -43.69 -8.49
C TRP A 605 0.15 -44.36 -8.68
N ASN A 606 0.24 -45.35 -9.57
CA ASN A 606 1.48 -45.89 -10.11
C ASN A 606 1.27 -46.35 -11.56
N ASP A 607 2.35 -46.52 -12.31
CA ASP A 607 2.33 -46.92 -13.72
C ASP A 607 2.22 -48.44 -13.94
N SER A 608 1.84 -49.23 -12.92
CA SER A 608 1.79 -50.69 -13.07
C SER A 608 0.77 -51.11 -14.13
N GLY A 609 1.19 -52.04 -15.00
CA GLY A 609 0.42 -52.48 -16.16
C GLY A 609 0.61 -51.64 -17.44
N THR A 610 1.11 -50.41 -17.36
CA THR A 610 1.20 -49.49 -18.51
C THR A 610 2.28 -49.84 -19.54
N GLY A 611 3.33 -50.57 -19.14
CA GLY A 611 4.51 -50.80 -19.97
C GLY A 611 5.45 -49.59 -20.10
N GLY A 612 5.32 -48.62 -19.19
CA GLY A 612 6.23 -47.49 -19.03
C GLY A 612 7.70 -47.90 -18.90
N ARG A 613 8.61 -46.97 -19.23
CA ARG A 613 10.07 -47.21 -19.15
C ARG A 613 10.60 -47.24 -17.70
N HIS A 614 9.88 -46.63 -16.77
CA HIS A 614 10.36 -46.33 -15.42
C HIS A 614 9.24 -46.50 -14.41
N ASP A 615 9.27 -47.60 -13.64
CA ASP A 615 8.32 -47.86 -12.56
C ASP A 615 8.27 -46.65 -11.60
N VAL A 616 7.08 -46.20 -11.23
CA VAL A 616 6.91 -44.98 -10.43
C VAL A 616 5.72 -45.06 -9.45
N GLY A 617 5.87 -44.45 -8.27
CA GLY A 617 4.78 -44.19 -7.33
C GLY A 617 4.53 -42.70 -7.14
N PHE A 618 3.25 -42.30 -7.20
CA PHE A 618 2.77 -40.94 -6.94
C PHE A 618 2.09 -40.91 -5.57
N TRP A 619 2.49 -39.95 -4.74
CA TRP A 619 2.17 -39.93 -3.31
C TRP A 619 1.73 -38.55 -2.82
N HIS A 620 0.74 -38.49 -1.94
CA HIS A 620 0.31 -37.24 -1.29
C HIS A 620 0.72 -37.25 0.19
N PRO A 621 1.35 -36.19 0.71
CA PRO A 621 1.80 -36.13 2.09
C PRO A 621 0.66 -36.06 3.11
N VAL A 622 0.82 -36.75 4.23
CA VAL A 622 -0.03 -36.60 5.42
C VAL A 622 0.59 -35.53 6.32
N ALA A 623 -0.13 -34.44 6.57
CA ALA A 623 0.36 -33.33 7.39
C ALA A 623 0.33 -33.66 8.89
N PRO A 624 1.34 -33.21 9.68
CA PRO A 624 1.21 -33.19 11.14
C PRO A 624 0.12 -32.19 11.59
N PRO A 625 -0.52 -32.40 12.76
CA PRO A 625 -1.55 -31.50 13.27
C PRO A 625 -1.07 -30.05 13.39
N GLY A 626 -1.83 -29.11 12.81
CA GLY A 626 -1.48 -27.68 12.75
C GLY A 626 -0.63 -27.25 11.55
N TYR A 627 -0.34 -28.18 10.62
CA TYR A 627 0.41 -27.92 9.40
C TYR A 627 -0.40 -28.31 8.15
N THR A 628 -0.03 -27.71 7.03
CA THR A 628 -0.55 -27.96 5.68
C THR A 628 0.63 -28.29 4.77
N CYS A 629 0.54 -29.40 4.05
CA CYS A 629 1.49 -29.75 2.98
C CYS A 629 0.92 -29.26 1.65
N LEU A 630 1.70 -28.56 0.82
CA LEU A 630 1.17 -27.89 -0.38
C LEU A 630 1.20 -28.80 -1.62
N GLY A 631 2.17 -29.70 -1.74
CA GLY A 631 2.35 -30.53 -2.93
C GLY A 631 2.57 -32.01 -2.66
N SER A 632 2.16 -32.82 -3.63
CA SER A 632 2.50 -34.24 -3.76
C SER A 632 3.98 -34.43 -4.11
N VAL A 633 4.45 -35.68 -3.98
CA VAL A 633 5.78 -36.10 -4.41
C VAL A 633 5.71 -37.36 -5.27
N VAL A 634 6.74 -37.55 -6.08
CA VAL A 634 6.93 -38.70 -6.97
C VAL A 634 8.21 -39.43 -6.60
N GLN A 635 8.18 -40.76 -6.69
CA GLN A 635 9.26 -41.67 -6.30
C GLN A 635 9.42 -42.73 -7.38
N LEU A 636 10.65 -42.99 -7.82
CA LEU A 636 10.93 -44.12 -8.71
C LEU A 636 10.83 -45.43 -7.93
N GLY A 637 10.23 -46.45 -8.55
CA GLY A 637 9.75 -47.66 -7.90
C GLY A 637 8.43 -47.44 -7.14
N TYR A 638 7.81 -48.54 -6.70
CA TYR A 638 6.55 -48.52 -5.95
C TYR A 638 6.73 -48.34 -4.42
N ASP A 639 7.97 -48.14 -3.96
CA ASP A 639 8.27 -47.89 -2.55
C ASP A 639 7.79 -46.51 -2.09
N LYS A 640 7.41 -46.42 -0.81
CA LYS A 640 6.94 -45.17 -0.20
C LYS A 640 8.09 -44.17 -0.05
N PRO A 641 7.94 -42.90 -0.48
CA PRO A 641 8.98 -41.88 -0.38
C PRO A 641 9.36 -41.50 1.06
N SER A 642 10.56 -40.97 1.22
CA SER A 642 11.05 -40.45 2.49
C SER A 642 10.32 -39.16 2.91
N THR A 643 9.96 -39.07 4.19
CA THR A 643 9.38 -37.86 4.80
C THR A 643 10.37 -36.68 4.88
N ASP A 644 11.64 -36.88 4.49
CA ASP A 644 12.63 -35.80 4.43
C ASP A 644 12.60 -34.98 3.13
N LEU A 645 11.96 -35.46 2.06
CA LEU A 645 12.00 -34.84 0.73
C LEU A 645 11.39 -33.43 0.67
N ILE A 646 10.35 -33.17 1.47
CA ILE A 646 9.61 -31.90 1.50
C ILE A 646 9.39 -31.43 2.93
N ARG A 647 8.89 -30.20 3.10
CA ARG A 647 8.31 -29.72 4.37
C ARG A 647 6.87 -29.27 4.17
N CYS A 648 6.08 -29.49 5.21
CA CYS A 648 4.76 -28.93 5.38
C CYS A 648 4.88 -27.66 6.23
N VAL A 649 4.06 -26.66 5.93
CA VAL A 649 4.11 -25.33 6.55
C VAL A 649 3.01 -25.23 7.60
N ARG A 650 3.24 -24.52 8.72
CA ARG A 650 2.15 -24.22 9.67
C ARG A 650 0.93 -23.64 8.95
N SER A 651 -0.27 -24.13 9.26
CA SER A 651 -1.51 -23.79 8.52
C SER A 651 -1.93 -22.32 8.60
N GLU A 652 -1.31 -21.53 9.47
CA GLU A 652 -1.49 -20.07 9.56
C GLU A 652 -0.69 -19.26 8.51
N TYR A 653 0.29 -19.87 7.84
CA TYR A 653 1.14 -19.24 6.82
C TYR A 653 0.69 -19.54 5.37
N VAL A 654 -0.40 -20.29 5.20
CA VAL A 654 -0.97 -20.64 3.88
C VAL A 654 -2.32 -19.96 3.66
N ALA A 655 -2.71 -19.84 2.39
CA ALA A 655 -4.04 -19.40 1.95
C ALA A 655 -4.60 -20.41 0.94
N PRO A 656 -5.93 -20.52 0.78
CA PRO A 656 -6.55 -21.43 -0.19
C PRO A 656 -6.02 -21.17 -1.61
N GLY A 657 -5.72 -22.26 -2.33
CA GLY A 657 -5.17 -22.22 -3.68
C GLY A 657 -6.20 -22.58 -4.76
N GLY A 658 -5.97 -22.06 -5.97
CA GLY A 658 -6.61 -22.55 -7.18
C GLY A 658 -5.92 -23.81 -7.72
N LYS A 659 -6.64 -24.54 -8.56
CA LYS A 659 -6.13 -25.69 -9.32
C LYS A 659 -6.01 -25.37 -10.81
N LEU A 660 -4.93 -25.85 -11.43
CA LEU A 660 -4.76 -25.96 -12.88
C LEU A 660 -4.60 -27.44 -13.23
N TRP A 661 -5.17 -27.92 -14.33
CA TRP A 661 -4.95 -29.28 -14.82
C TRP A 661 -3.62 -29.37 -15.58
N VAL A 662 -2.90 -30.48 -15.46
CA VAL A 662 -1.62 -30.71 -16.14
C VAL A 662 -1.65 -31.99 -17.00
N TRP A 663 -2.17 -33.09 -16.46
CA TRP A 663 -2.08 -34.42 -17.08
C TRP A 663 -3.09 -35.41 -16.47
N ASN A 664 -3.41 -36.48 -17.21
CA ASN A 664 -3.96 -37.72 -16.67
C ASN A 664 -3.41 -38.93 -17.45
N ASP A 665 -3.51 -40.13 -16.89
CA ASP A 665 -2.96 -41.34 -17.50
C ASP A 665 -3.93 -42.02 -18.51
N GLN A 666 -4.97 -41.32 -18.99
CA GLN A 666 -5.95 -41.92 -19.90
C GLN A 666 -5.26 -42.46 -21.15
N GLY A 667 -5.58 -43.71 -21.51
CA GLY A 667 -4.93 -44.44 -22.61
C GLY A 667 -3.81 -45.38 -22.16
N SER A 668 -3.32 -45.25 -20.93
CA SER A 668 -2.17 -46.02 -20.43
C SER A 668 -2.39 -47.54 -20.38
N GLY A 669 -3.64 -47.98 -20.19
CA GLY A 669 -3.96 -49.38 -19.92
C GLY A 669 -3.47 -49.90 -18.56
N GLY A 670 -3.06 -48.99 -17.66
CA GLY A 670 -2.58 -49.30 -16.32
C GLY A 670 -3.64 -49.90 -15.39
N HIS A 671 -3.18 -50.33 -14.21
CA HIS A 671 -4.04 -50.92 -13.18
C HIS A 671 -4.67 -49.89 -12.23
N HIS A 672 -4.29 -48.62 -12.36
CA HIS A 672 -4.76 -47.51 -11.55
C HIS A 672 -5.00 -46.29 -12.44
N ASP A 673 -6.14 -45.62 -12.30
CA ASP A 673 -6.41 -44.33 -12.94
C ASP A 673 -5.83 -43.17 -12.08
N GLY A 674 -5.29 -42.14 -12.72
CA GLY A 674 -4.65 -41.01 -12.04
C GLY A 674 -4.67 -39.71 -12.83
N SER A 675 -4.67 -38.58 -12.09
CA SER A 675 -4.60 -37.23 -12.66
C SER A 675 -3.71 -36.31 -11.84
N VAL A 676 -3.13 -35.32 -12.51
CA VAL A 676 -2.18 -34.36 -11.93
C VAL A 676 -2.65 -32.94 -12.19
N PHE A 677 -2.66 -32.17 -11.11
CA PHE A 677 -2.98 -30.76 -11.09
C PHE A 677 -1.80 -29.96 -10.53
N GLN A 678 -1.80 -28.65 -10.72
CA GLN A 678 -0.82 -27.70 -10.17
C GLN A 678 -1.54 -26.70 -9.27
N THR A 679 -0.92 -26.32 -8.15
CA THR A 679 -1.37 -25.20 -7.30
C THR A 679 -1.09 -23.84 -7.94
N ARG A 680 -2.03 -22.91 -7.74
CA ARG A 680 -1.83 -21.46 -7.92
C ARG A 680 -2.52 -20.65 -6.82
N ALA A 681 -2.24 -19.36 -6.73
CA ALA A 681 -3.01 -18.44 -5.90
C ALA A 681 -4.43 -18.22 -6.47
N LEU A 682 -5.37 -17.83 -5.60
CA LEU A 682 -6.69 -17.34 -6.02
C LEU A 682 -6.69 -15.82 -6.26
N ASP A 683 -5.86 -15.08 -5.53
CA ASP A 683 -5.71 -13.63 -5.61
C ASP A 683 -4.29 -13.18 -5.18
N HIS A 684 -4.02 -11.87 -5.29
CA HIS A 684 -2.71 -11.26 -5.07
C HIS A 684 -2.19 -11.36 -3.62
N ARG A 685 -3.03 -11.66 -2.62
CA ARG A 685 -2.65 -11.81 -1.21
C ARG A 685 -1.78 -13.06 -0.99
N ALA A 686 -1.87 -14.04 -1.89
CA ALA A 686 -1.08 -15.27 -1.85
C ALA A 686 -0.01 -15.32 -2.95
N LEU A 687 1.01 -16.14 -2.73
CA LEU A 687 2.11 -16.43 -3.65
C LEU A 687 1.95 -17.83 -4.22
N THR A 688 1.89 -17.95 -5.54
CA THR A 688 1.98 -19.27 -6.19
C THR A 688 3.32 -19.91 -5.89
N VAL A 689 3.25 -21.09 -5.27
CA VAL A 689 4.30 -22.10 -5.36
C VAL A 689 3.72 -23.18 -6.27
N PRO A 690 4.25 -23.38 -7.49
CA PRO A 690 3.61 -24.17 -8.54
C PRO A 690 3.86 -25.68 -8.39
N VAL A 691 3.61 -26.23 -7.20
CA VAL A 691 3.78 -27.67 -6.91
C VAL A 691 2.62 -28.50 -7.47
N MET A 692 2.91 -29.77 -7.75
CA MET A 692 1.91 -30.72 -8.23
C MET A 692 1.03 -31.24 -7.08
N VAL A 693 -0.24 -31.50 -7.38
CA VAL A 693 -1.18 -32.22 -6.52
C VAL A 693 -1.68 -33.42 -7.32
N ALA A 694 -1.31 -34.62 -6.87
CA ALA A 694 -1.77 -35.86 -7.47
C ALA A 694 -3.17 -36.22 -6.95
N ASN A 695 -4.01 -36.74 -7.84
CA ASN A 695 -5.40 -37.09 -7.60
C ASN A 695 -5.70 -38.50 -8.14
N PRO A 696 -6.36 -39.38 -7.37
CA PRO A 696 -6.73 -40.70 -7.85
C PRO A 696 -7.93 -40.58 -8.81
N GLY A 697 -7.89 -41.30 -9.94
CA GLY A 697 -8.92 -41.24 -10.96
C GLY A 697 -8.94 -39.92 -11.75
N TYR A 698 -10.00 -39.77 -12.55
CA TYR A 698 -10.21 -38.62 -13.45
C TYR A 698 -11.23 -37.60 -12.93
N ASP A 699 -11.83 -37.87 -11.76
CA ASP A 699 -12.80 -36.99 -11.12
C ASP A 699 -12.18 -35.66 -10.66
N ALA A 700 -13.02 -34.65 -10.48
CA ALA A 700 -12.57 -33.33 -10.03
C ALA A 700 -11.88 -33.41 -8.64
N PRO A 701 -10.63 -32.94 -8.50
CA PRO A 701 -9.85 -33.17 -7.29
C PRO A 701 -10.37 -32.33 -6.12
N ASP A 702 -10.25 -32.91 -4.93
CA ASP A 702 -10.59 -32.31 -3.64
C ASP A 702 -10.00 -30.89 -3.50
N PRO A 703 -10.83 -29.83 -3.38
CA PRO A 703 -10.35 -28.47 -3.27
C PRO A 703 -9.53 -28.22 -1.99
N ALA A 704 -9.72 -29.03 -0.94
CA ALA A 704 -8.97 -28.89 0.32
C ALA A 704 -7.48 -29.28 0.22
N ARG A 705 -7.02 -29.77 -0.95
CA ARG A 705 -5.60 -30.06 -1.22
C ARG A 705 -4.83 -28.91 -1.86
N PHE A 706 -5.50 -27.84 -2.31
CA PHE A 706 -4.86 -26.76 -3.05
C PHE A 706 -4.58 -25.56 -2.15
N TRP A 707 -3.31 -25.19 -2.04
CA TRP A 707 -2.82 -24.17 -1.12
C TRP A 707 -1.71 -23.33 -1.75
N ALA A 708 -1.63 -22.07 -1.34
CA ALA A 708 -0.60 -21.11 -1.72
C ALA A 708 0.01 -20.48 -0.44
N LEU A 709 1.19 -19.85 -0.53
CA LEU A 709 1.79 -19.18 0.64
C LEU A 709 1.17 -17.81 0.85
N ASN A 710 0.75 -17.47 2.06
CA ASN A 710 0.19 -16.16 2.39
C ASN A 710 1.30 -15.11 2.43
N LYS A 711 1.32 -14.16 1.48
CA LYS A 711 2.41 -13.19 1.33
C LYS A 711 2.61 -12.29 2.56
N SER A 712 1.54 -12.01 3.31
CA SER A 712 1.66 -11.20 4.54
C SER A 712 2.37 -11.94 5.67
N MET A 713 2.32 -13.27 5.69
CA MET A 713 2.97 -14.12 6.69
C MET A 713 4.43 -14.47 6.35
N LEU A 714 4.89 -14.16 5.13
CA LEU A 714 6.28 -14.33 4.73
C LEU A 714 7.18 -13.25 5.32
N ALA A 715 8.43 -13.59 5.58
CA ALA A 715 9.45 -12.70 6.16
C ALA A 715 10.25 -11.90 5.10
N ASN A 716 9.90 -12.06 3.83
CA ASN A 716 10.39 -11.30 2.68
C ASN A 716 9.63 -9.96 2.58
N PRO A 717 10.25 -8.79 2.89
CA PRO A 717 9.55 -7.49 2.82
C PRO A 717 8.93 -7.21 1.45
N GLU A 718 9.52 -7.75 0.39
CA GLU A 718 9.11 -7.63 -1.01
C GLU A 718 7.69 -8.16 -1.28
N LEU A 719 7.21 -9.05 -0.41
CA LEU A 719 5.90 -9.69 -0.52
C LEU A 719 4.92 -9.15 0.55
N GLN A 720 5.43 -8.48 1.59
CA GLN A 720 4.62 -7.96 2.70
C GLN A 720 3.68 -6.81 2.31
N GLY A 721 3.90 -6.14 1.17
CA GLY A 721 3.01 -5.11 0.61
C GLY A 721 3.40 -3.68 0.98
N GLY A 722 2.62 -2.71 0.50
CA GLY A 722 2.76 -1.27 0.77
C GLY A 722 3.26 -0.39 -0.39
N LEU A 723 4.00 0.69 -0.08
CA LEU A 723 4.37 1.72 -1.06
C LEU A 723 5.30 1.17 -2.16
N VAL A 724 4.81 1.14 -3.39
CA VAL A 724 5.60 0.83 -4.59
C VAL A 724 6.42 2.07 -4.98
N ASP A 725 7.63 2.18 -4.44
CA ASP A 725 8.52 3.33 -4.58
C ASP A 725 9.71 3.08 -5.52
N GLU A 726 10.70 3.98 -5.51
CA GLU A 726 11.93 3.84 -6.30
C GLU A 726 12.76 2.61 -5.91
N LEU A 727 12.73 2.20 -4.63
CA LEU A 727 13.39 0.98 -4.17
C LEU A 727 12.68 -0.26 -4.71
N ALA A 728 11.34 -0.29 -4.68
CA ALA A 728 10.56 -1.35 -5.34
C ALA A 728 10.87 -1.40 -6.86
N ALA A 729 10.95 -0.23 -7.52
CA ALA A 729 11.30 -0.16 -8.93
C ALA A 729 12.68 -0.73 -9.24
N LEU A 730 13.70 -0.40 -8.44
CA LEU A 730 15.04 -0.97 -8.55
C LEU A 730 15.10 -2.46 -8.16
N GLN A 731 14.24 -2.92 -7.25
CA GLN A 731 14.26 -4.30 -6.73
C GLN A 731 13.59 -5.30 -7.67
N PHE A 732 12.48 -4.91 -8.32
CA PHE A 732 11.76 -5.75 -9.28
C PHE A 732 12.20 -5.55 -10.73
N ALA A 733 13.16 -4.65 -11.00
CA ALA A 733 13.69 -4.44 -12.35
C ALA A 733 14.24 -5.74 -12.97
N PRO A 734 13.85 -6.10 -14.20
CA PRO A 734 14.17 -7.38 -14.79
C PRO A 734 15.65 -7.52 -15.16
N ARG A 735 16.13 -8.76 -15.32
CA ARG A 735 17.33 -9.03 -16.12
C ARG A 735 16.88 -9.42 -17.53
N ILE A 736 17.38 -8.70 -18.53
CA ILE A 736 17.07 -8.96 -19.94
C ILE A 736 18.30 -9.60 -20.60
N TYR A 737 18.10 -10.69 -21.33
CA TYR A 737 19.11 -11.26 -22.22
C TYR A 737 18.81 -10.87 -23.67
N LEU A 738 19.75 -10.19 -24.32
CA LEU A 738 19.70 -9.97 -25.77
C LEU A 738 20.04 -11.28 -26.50
N SER A 739 19.45 -11.51 -27.67
CA SER A 739 19.60 -12.78 -28.39
C SER A 739 21.06 -13.05 -28.83
N PRO A 740 21.51 -14.32 -28.93
CA PRO A 740 22.86 -14.64 -29.36
C PRO A 740 23.23 -14.08 -30.74
N GLY A 741 24.32 -13.31 -30.77
CA GLY A 741 24.76 -12.61 -31.97
C GLY A 741 23.78 -11.53 -32.44
N GLU A 742 23.06 -10.88 -31.54
CA GLU A 742 22.35 -9.63 -31.84
C GLU A 742 23.33 -8.56 -32.36
N TYR A 743 22.87 -7.79 -33.33
CA TYR A 743 23.58 -6.67 -33.95
C TYR A 743 22.89 -5.32 -33.69
N TYR A 744 21.57 -5.31 -33.54
CA TYR A 744 20.80 -4.12 -33.20
C TYR A 744 20.62 -4.08 -31.68
N LEU A 745 21.43 -3.26 -31.03
CA LEU A 745 21.56 -3.23 -29.57
C LEU A 745 20.70 -2.11 -28.97
N PRO A 746 20.34 -2.17 -27.68
CA PRO A 746 19.60 -1.08 -27.05
C PRO A 746 20.44 0.21 -27.00
N SER A 747 19.79 1.34 -26.77
CA SER A 747 20.43 2.66 -26.72
C SER A 747 19.76 3.56 -25.71
N SER A 748 20.50 4.53 -25.18
CA SER A 748 19.87 5.71 -24.60
C SER A 748 19.11 6.50 -25.69
N VAL A 749 17.99 7.10 -25.30
CA VAL A 749 17.19 7.99 -26.17
C VAL A 749 18.01 9.20 -26.61
N GLU A 750 18.84 9.75 -25.73
CA GLU A 750 19.67 10.91 -25.99
C GLU A 750 20.72 10.64 -27.08
N HIS A 751 21.24 9.41 -27.17
CA HIS A 751 22.12 8.97 -28.26
C HIS A 751 21.38 8.88 -29.61
N PHE A 752 20.13 8.43 -29.60
CA PHE A 752 19.27 8.37 -30.79
C PHE A 752 18.86 9.77 -31.27
N LEU A 753 18.37 10.62 -30.36
CA LEU A 753 17.91 11.99 -30.68
C LEU A 753 19.01 12.89 -31.25
N ALA A 754 20.29 12.63 -30.93
CA ALA A 754 21.43 13.30 -31.56
C ALA A 754 21.60 12.97 -33.07
N ASN A 755 20.93 11.95 -33.59
CA ASN A 755 21.09 11.43 -34.95
C ASN A 755 19.80 11.51 -35.81
N VAL A 756 18.72 12.11 -35.29
CA VAL A 756 17.45 12.36 -36.00
C VAL A 756 17.04 13.84 -35.97
N HIS A 757 15.98 14.19 -36.69
CA HIS A 757 15.26 15.46 -36.58
C HIS A 757 13.74 15.23 -36.72
N ASP A 758 12.95 16.08 -36.09
CA ASP A 758 11.48 16.00 -36.07
C ASP A 758 10.88 16.84 -37.22
N ASP A 759 10.06 16.24 -38.10
CA ASP A 759 9.30 16.96 -39.14
C ASP A 759 7.87 17.33 -38.72
N GLY A 760 7.46 17.00 -37.49
CA GLY A 760 6.10 17.13 -36.97
C GLY A 760 5.18 15.92 -37.24
N ARG A 761 5.71 14.86 -37.88
CA ARG A 761 5.10 13.53 -37.99
C ARG A 761 6.07 12.41 -37.61
N PHE A 762 7.35 12.56 -37.97
CA PHE A 762 8.37 11.51 -37.94
C PHE A 762 9.73 12.04 -37.45
N LEU A 763 10.44 11.22 -36.66
CA LEU A 763 11.83 11.44 -36.26
C LEU A 763 12.81 10.89 -37.31
N TRP A 764 12.98 11.64 -38.40
CA TRP A 764 13.80 11.26 -39.54
C TRP A 764 15.30 11.14 -39.22
N THR A 765 15.91 10.05 -39.68
CA THR A 765 17.37 9.86 -39.68
C THR A 765 18.12 11.00 -40.39
N ASN A 766 19.07 11.65 -39.71
CA ASN A 766 19.92 12.72 -40.27
C ASN A 766 20.86 12.22 -41.39
N GLN A 767 21.00 10.91 -41.56
CA GLN A 767 21.72 10.25 -42.66
C GLN A 767 20.77 9.25 -43.31
N ALA A 768 20.76 9.18 -44.64
CA ALA A 768 19.85 8.28 -45.36
C ALA A 768 20.19 6.80 -45.11
N LEU A 769 19.17 5.98 -44.88
CA LEU A 769 19.27 4.52 -44.72
C LEU A 769 19.97 3.81 -45.89
N GLY A 770 19.80 4.33 -47.12
CA GLY A 770 20.35 3.80 -48.37
C GLY A 770 19.37 2.90 -49.14
N CYS A 771 18.58 2.10 -48.42
CA CYS A 771 17.45 1.32 -48.92
C CYS A 771 16.49 0.98 -47.75
N PRO A 772 15.26 0.48 -47.99
CA PRO A 772 14.32 0.16 -46.93
C PRO A 772 14.82 -0.87 -45.89
N SER A 773 15.65 -1.83 -46.31
CA SER A 773 16.28 -2.83 -45.43
C SER A 773 17.76 -2.54 -45.13
N CYS A 774 18.21 -1.30 -45.31
CA CYS A 774 19.62 -0.91 -45.13
C CYS A 774 19.79 -0.06 -43.87
N THR A 775 20.89 -0.28 -43.15
CA THR A 775 21.20 0.40 -41.89
C THR A 775 22.53 1.15 -41.97
N ASN A 776 22.70 1.94 -43.04
CA ASN A 776 23.94 2.68 -43.30
C ASN A 776 24.34 3.66 -42.16
N PRO A 777 23.42 4.36 -41.46
CA PRO A 777 23.76 5.21 -40.32
C PRO A 777 24.27 4.38 -39.12
N PRO A 778 25.53 4.56 -38.65
CA PRO A 778 26.13 3.63 -37.67
C PRO A 778 25.44 3.56 -36.30
N PHE A 779 24.72 4.62 -35.89
CA PHE A 779 24.01 4.66 -34.61
C PHE A 779 22.86 3.64 -34.52
N LEU A 780 22.39 3.11 -35.66
CA LEU A 780 21.34 2.09 -35.71
C LEU A 780 21.76 0.75 -35.06
N GLY A 781 23.07 0.50 -34.95
CA GLY A 781 23.60 -0.67 -34.23
C GLY A 781 23.52 -0.56 -32.70
N GLY A 782 23.19 0.62 -32.15
CA GLY A 782 23.02 0.83 -30.70
C GLY A 782 24.29 0.69 -29.87
N GLN A 783 24.12 0.32 -28.60
CA GLN A 783 25.15 0.38 -27.56
C GLN A 783 25.21 -0.94 -26.77
N ARG A 784 26.40 -1.48 -26.49
CA ARG A 784 26.55 -2.75 -25.75
C ARG A 784 26.34 -2.55 -24.24
N PRO A 785 25.28 -3.09 -23.61
CA PRO A 785 24.96 -2.81 -22.19
C PRO A 785 25.92 -3.46 -21.18
N ASP A 786 26.80 -4.35 -21.63
CA ASP A 786 27.90 -4.95 -20.85
C ASP A 786 29.24 -4.20 -20.98
N GLN A 787 29.30 -3.16 -21.82
CA GLN A 787 30.50 -2.33 -22.05
C GLN A 787 30.26 -0.83 -21.79
N THR A 788 29.05 -0.36 -22.06
CA THR A 788 28.60 1.02 -21.91
C THR A 788 27.29 1.04 -21.14
N HIS A 789 27.09 2.06 -20.30
CA HIS A 789 25.82 2.24 -19.60
C HIS A 789 24.71 2.58 -20.60
N VAL A 790 23.67 1.74 -20.62
CA VAL A 790 22.45 1.93 -21.40
C VAL A 790 21.27 1.92 -20.42
N PRO A 791 20.53 3.04 -20.25
CA PRO A 791 19.48 3.13 -19.26
C PRO A 791 18.20 2.39 -19.70
N VAL A 792 17.46 1.88 -18.71
CA VAL A 792 16.04 1.53 -18.87
C VAL A 792 15.21 2.67 -18.28
N TYR A 793 14.09 2.98 -18.92
CA TYR A 793 13.21 4.07 -18.51
C TYR A 793 12.01 3.46 -17.75
N ILE A 794 11.97 3.65 -16.43
CA ILE A 794 11.00 2.99 -15.55
C ILE A 794 9.86 3.95 -15.23
N GLN A 795 8.69 3.68 -15.79
CA GLN A 795 7.49 4.47 -15.58
C GLN A 795 6.63 3.90 -14.44
N LYS A 796 6.45 4.68 -13.38
CA LYS A 796 5.53 4.38 -12.28
C LYS A 796 4.13 4.93 -12.61
N VAL A 797 3.16 4.02 -12.78
CA VAL A 797 1.76 4.33 -13.09
C VAL A 797 0.86 3.84 -11.95
N ARG A 798 0.27 4.76 -11.18
CA ARG A 798 -0.83 4.43 -10.25
C ARG A 798 -2.11 4.33 -11.06
N ARG A 799 -2.87 3.25 -10.93
CA ARG A 799 -4.08 3.06 -11.73
C ARG A 799 -5.29 3.75 -11.12
N THR A 800 -6.06 4.45 -11.94
CA THR A 800 -7.35 5.07 -11.58
C THR A 800 -8.52 4.27 -12.17
N SER A 801 -9.68 4.36 -11.53
CA SER A 801 -10.95 3.90 -12.08
C SER A 801 -11.98 4.99 -11.84
N GLN A 802 -12.59 5.52 -12.90
CA GLN A 802 -13.52 6.66 -12.84
C GLN A 802 -12.95 7.87 -12.06
N GLY A 803 -11.68 8.22 -12.30
CA GLY A 803 -11.00 9.30 -11.59
C GLY A 803 -10.71 9.06 -10.11
N ARG A 804 -10.86 7.82 -9.61
CA ARG A 804 -10.54 7.43 -8.24
C ARG A 804 -9.32 6.50 -8.22
N PRO A 805 -8.31 6.73 -7.38
CA PRO A 805 -7.19 5.82 -7.25
C PRO A 805 -7.63 4.41 -6.83
N THR A 806 -6.96 3.41 -7.40
CA THR A 806 -7.11 2.00 -7.01
C THR A 806 -5.97 1.57 -6.08
N ASN A 807 -6.01 0.33 -5.61
CA ASN A 807 -4.89 -0.34 -4.95
C ASN A 807 -3.83 -0.91 -5.93
N VAL A 808 -3.94 -0.61 -7.22
CA VAL A 808 -3.07 -1.13 -8.29
C VAL A 808 -2.03 -0.08 -8.69
N THR A 809 -0.76 -0.49 -8.71
CA THR A 809 0.33 0.30 -9.28
C THR A 809 1.16 -0.58 -10.21
N ASP A 810 1.42 -0.09 -11.42
CA ASP A 810 2.26 -0.76 -12.39
C ASP A 810 3.60 -0.05 -12.51
N LEU A 811 4.65 -0.83 -12.68
CA LEU A 811 5.98 -0.38 -13.07
C LEU A 811 6.25 -0.89 -14.48
N ILE A 812 6.28 0.02 -15.45
CA ILE A 812 6.56 -0.28 -16.86
C ILE A 812 8.03 0.01 -17.13
N TYR A 813 8.78 -1.03 -17.47
CA TYR A 813 10.21 -1.02 -17.75
C TYR A 813 10.40 -0.90 -19.27
N TRP A 814 10.54 0.34 -19.77
CA TRP A 814 10.69 0.62 -21.19
C TRP A 814 12.15 0.45 -21.66
N THR A 815 12.33 -0.33 -22.72
CA THR A 815 13.61 -0.55 -23.40
C THR A 815 13.56 0.02 -24.82
N PHE A 816 14.59 0.78 -25.18
CA PHE A 816 14.67 1.45 -26.48
C PHE A 816 15.80 0.89 -27.35
N TYR A 817 15.53 0.65 -28.63
CA TYR A 817 16.52 0.22 -29.62
C TYR A 817 16.48 1.18 -30.84
N PRO A 818 17.63 1.62 -31.40
CA PRO A 818 17.65 2.55 -32.53
C PRO A 818 17.06 2.01 -33.84
N TYR A 819 16.94 0.68 -33.97
CA TYR A 819 16.42 0.02 -35.17
C TYR A 819 15.83 -1.34 -34.80
N ASN A 820 14.61 -1.60 -35.26
CA ASN A 820 13.98 -2.91 -35.28
C ASN A 820 14.26 -3.57 -36.63
N ALA A 821 14.98 -4.69 -36.61
CA ALA A 821 15.09 -5.58 -37.76
C ALA A 821 13.95 -6.60 -37.73
N GLY A 822 13.08 -6.48 -38.74
CA GLY A 822 11.95 -7.35 -38.96
C GLY A 822 12.34 -8.76 -39.40
N LYS A 823 11.34 -9.59 -39.71
CA LYS A 823 11.56 -11.03 -39.96
C LYS A 823 11.88 -11.34 -41.41
N GLU A 824 12.84 -12.24 -41.61
CA GLU A 824 13.26 -12.70 -42.93
C GLU A 824 12.16 -13.56 -43.57
N VAL A 825 11.68 -13.10 -44.72
CA VAL A 825 10.71 -13.80 -45.57
C VAL A 825 11.43 -14.41 -46.77
N CYS A 826 11.08 -15.65 -47.10
CA CYS A 826 11.56 -16.34 -48.29
C CYS A 826 10.61 -16.12 -49.47
N PHE A 827 11.15 -15.67 -50.60
CA PHE A 827 10.44 -15.53 -51.86
C PHE A 827 10.75 -16.74 -52.75
N GLY A 828 9.70 -17.45 -53.20
CA GLY A 828 9.86 -18.68 -53.98
C GLY A 828 9.81 -19.93 -53.12
N ALA A 829 10.76 -20.84 -53.29
CA ALA A 829 10.75 -22.16 -52.63
C ALA A 829 11.82 -22.25 -51.52
N ARG A 830 11.40 -22.51 -50.28
CA ARG A 830 12.33 -22.83 -49.17
C ARG A 830 12.81 -24.28 -49.33
N THR A 831 14.13 -24.49 -49.30
CA THR A 831 14.77 -25.80 -49.50
C THR A 831 15.94 -26.00 -48.52
N ASP A 832 16.46 -27.23 -48.44
CA ASP A 832 17.56 -27.61 -47.55
C ASP A 832 18.87 -26.85 -47.82
N ILE A 833 19.00 -26.21 -48.99
CA ILE A 833 20.14 -25.36 -49.39
C ILE A 833 19.83 -23.85 -49.28
N GLY A 834 18.68 -23.47 -48.72
CA GLY A 834 18.24 -22.09 -48.54
C GLY A 834 16.99 -21.72 -49.37
N CYS A 835 16.73 -20.42 -49.49
CA CYS A 835 15.58 -19.89 -50.21
C CYS A 835 15.85 -19.73 -51.71
N ILE A 836 15.15 -20.50 -52.54
CA ILE A 836 15.24 -20.42 -54.00
C ILE A 836 14.25 -19.38 -54.52
N GLY A 837 14.77 -18.16 -54.70
CA GLY A 837 14.05 -16.98 -55.22
C GLY A 837 14.43 -15.66 -54.51
N GLY A 838 15.10 -15.75 -53.35
CA GLY A 838 15.66 -14.62 -52.61
C GLY A 838 14.99 -14.38 -51.25
N THR A 839 15.68 -13.68 -50.36
CA THR A 839 15.15 -13.30 -49.03
C THR A 839 15.09 -11.78 -48.87
N SER A 840 14.18 -11.32 -48.01
CA SER A 840 14.08 -9.91 -47.60
C SER A 840 13.40 -9.83 -46.24
N THR A 841 13.77 -8.85 -45.40
CA THR A 841 13.18 -8.66 -44.07
C THR A 841 11.95 -7.75 -44.11
N PHE A 842 10.91 -8.10 -43.38
CA PHE A 842 9.62 -7.39 -43.34
C PHE A 842 9.27 -6.94 -41.93
N GLY A 843 8.72 -5.72 -41.83
CA GLY A 843 8.45 -5.06 -40.57
C GLY A 843 9.68 -4.39 -39.94
N ASN A 844 10.75 -4.07 -40.69
CA ASN A 844 11.84 -3.28 -40.12
C ASN A 844 11.35 -1.86 -39.79
N HIS A 845 11.89 -1.19 -38.76
CA HIS A 845 11.66 0.24 -38.54
C HIS A 845 12.84 0.91 -37.83
N VAL A 846 12.99 2.22 -38.03
CA VAL A 846 13.89 3.06 -37.23
C VAL A 846 13.19 3.38 -35.90
N GLY A 847 13.94 3.28 -34.80
CA GLY A 847 13.44 3.39 -33.43
C GLY A 847 12.51 2.25 -33.01
N ASP A 848 12.56 1.88 -31.75
CA ASP A 848 11.83 0.71 -31.23
C ASP A 848 11.56 0.84 -29.73
N TRP A 849 10.36 0.48 -29.27
CA TRP A 849 9.85 0.74 -27.91
C TRP A 849 9.14 -0.48 -27.31
N GLU A 850 9.95 -1.36 -26.73
CA GLU A 850 9.55 -2.58 -26.03
C GLU A 850 9.36 -2.36 -24.52
N HIS A 851 8.58 -3.22 -23.84
CA HIS A 851 8.36 -3.09 -22.40
C HIS A 851 8.04 -4.40 -21.64
N LEU A 852 8.49 -4.44 -20.39
CA LEU A 852 8.02 -5.38 -19.38
C LEU A 852 7.25 -4.60 -18.32
N THR A 853 6.08 -5.09 -17.89
CA THR A 853 5.27 -4.44 -16.84
C THR A 853 5.19 -5.35 -15.61
N VAL A 854 5.56 -4.85 -14.43
CA VAL A 854 5.31 -5.54 -13.15
C VAL A 854 4.13 -4.85 -12.46
N ARG A 855 3.05 -5.60 -12.22
CA ARG A 855 1.83 -5.12 -11.56
C ARG A 855 1.81 -5.48 -10.09
N PHE A 856 1.58 -4.47 -9.26
CA PHE A 856 1.41 -4.58 -7.82
C PHE A 856 -0.04 -4.32 -7.42
N ILE A 857 -0.56 -5.09 -6.47
CA ILE A 857 -1.92 -4.94 -5.91
C ILE A 857 -1.81 -5.01 -4.38
N ASP A 858 -2.38 -4.04 -3.66
CA ASP A 858 -2.09 -3.77 -2.23
C ASP A 858 -0.56 -3.66 -1.97
N GLY A 859 0.17 -3.15 -2.97
CA GLY A 859 1.64 -3.06 -2.95
C GLY A 859 2.40 -4.38 -3.10
N ARG A 860 1.71 -5.51 -3.34
CA ARG A 860 2.33 -6.84 -3.47
C ARG A 860 2.49 -7.18 -4.95
N PRO A 861 3.64 -7.73 -5.40
CA PRO A 861 3.80 -8.18 -6.78
C PRO A 861 2.76 -9.27 -7.07
N ALA A 862 1.98 -9.07 -8.14
CA ALA A 862 0.86 -9.93 -8.50
C ALA A 862 1.05 -10.56 -9.89
N TYR A 863 1.42 -9.76 -10.88
CA TYR A 863 1.57 -10.20 -12.27
C TYR A 863 2.78 -9.55 -12.94
N VAL A 864 3.31 -10.22 -13.96
CA VAL A 864 4.29 -9.69 -14.90
C VAL A 864 3.70 -9.82 -16.30
N TYR A 865 3.77 -8.77 -17.09
CA TYR A 865 3.46 -8.76 -18.51
C TYR A 865 4.73 -8.50 -19.31
N MET A 866 4.89 -9.14 -20.47
CA MET A 866 5.99 -8.89 -21.41
C MET A 866 5.45 -8.68 -22.82
N SER A 867 6.01 -7.72 -23.55
CA SER A 867 5.67 -7.41 -24.94
C SER A 867 6.26 -8.42 -25.95
N GLN A 868 5.81 -9.66 -25.87
CA GLN A 868 5.96 -10.60 -26.99
C GLN A 868 4.92 -10.32 -28.09
N HIS A 869 5.24 -10.65 -29.33
CA HIS A 869 4.29 -10.53 -30.44
C HIS A 869 3.04 -11.40 -30.22
N SER A 870 1.90 -10.92 -30.76
CA SER A 870 0.57 -11.54 -30.67
C SER A 870 0.00 -11.61 -29.24
N GLU A 871 -0.57 -10.48 -28.78
CA GLU A 871 -1.32 -10.32 -27.51
C GLU A 871 -0.48 -10.46 -26.22
N GLY A 872 0.84 -10.34 -26.33
CA GLY A 872 1.74 -10.28 -25.19
C GLY A 872 1.85 -11.57 -24.37
N GLY A 873 2.53 -11.47 -23.23
CA GLY A 873 2.82 -12.60 -22.35
C GLY A 873 2.45 -12.26 -20.92
N PHE A 874 1.32 -12.78 -20.43
CA PHE A 874 0.81 -12.54 -19.07
C PHE A 874 1.20 -13.69 -18.11
N PHE A 875 1.91 -13.36 -17.04
CA PHE A 875 2.42 -14.32 -16.06
C PHE A 875 2.01 -13.95 -14.63
N GLU A 876 1.52 -14.93 -13.86
CA GLU A 876 1.32 -14.77 -12.42
C GLU A 876 2.67 -14.75 -11.68
N PHE A 877 2.84 -13.89 -10.68
CA PHE A 877 4.10 -13.79 -9.94
C PHE A 877 4.33 -15.05 -9.07
N GLY A 878 5.24 -15.91 -9.53
CA GLY A 878 5.46 -17.27 -8.99
C GLY A 878 5.03 -18.40 -9.92
N SER A 879 4.57 -18.11 -11.14
CA SER A 879 4.36 -19.14 -12.17
C SER A 879 5.69 -19.78 -12.62
N MET A 880 5.72 -21.11 -12.74
CA MET A 880 6.87 -21.86 -13.28
C MET A 880 7.16 -21.57 -14.77
N ALA A 881 6.29 -20.81 -15.44
CA ALA A 881 6.44 -20.39 -16.84
C ALA A 881 7.35 -19.16 -17.03
N MET A 882 7.76 -18.48 -15.95
CA MET A 882 8.66 -17.33 -15.98
C MET A 882 9.78 -17.52 -14.94
N ALA A 883 11.04 -17.32 -15.33
CA ALA A 883 12.15 -17.42 -14.39
C ALA A 883 12.30 -16.14 -13.54
N LEU A 884 12.78 -16.30 -12.30
CA LEU A 884 13.10 -15.21 -11.38
C LEU A 884 14.55 -15.28 -10.91
N GLU A 885 15.24 -14.14 -10.87
CA GLU A 885 16.52 -13.96 -10.16
C GLU A 885 16.25 -13.26 -8.81
N GLY A 886 16.08 -14.05 -7.74
CA GLY A 886 15.54 -13.56 -6.48
C GLY A 886 14.06 -13.21 -6.64
N PHE A 887 13.77 -11.92 -6.85
CA PHE A 887 12.43 -11.41 -7.20
C PHE A 887 12.38 -10.66 -8.54
N ARG A 888 13.50 -10.59 -9.27
CA ARG A 888 13.59 -9.95 -10.60
C ARG A 888 13.07 -10.89 -11.68
N PRO A 889 12.14 -10.46 -12.55
CA PRO A 889 11.80 -11.21 -13.75
C PRO A 889 13.02 -11.40 -14.65
N ILE A 890 13.15 -12.58 -15.26
CA ILE A 890 14.10 -12.80 -16.34
C ILE A 890 13.33 -12.81 -17.66
N ALA A 891 13.76 -11.95 -18.59
CA ALA A 891 13.18 -11.84 -19.93
C ALA A 891 14.28 -11.98 -21.00
N PHE A 892 13.87 -12.31 -22.21
CA PHE A 892 14.74 -12.54 -23.35
C PHE A 892 14.21 -11.74 -24.55
N ALA A 893 15.03 -10.83 -25.07
CA ALA A 893 14.68 -10.02 -26.23
C ALA A 893 14.84 -10.83 -27.52
N ALA A 894 13.83 -10.77 -28.39
CA ALA A 894 13.83 -11.42 -29.69
C ALA A 894 14.94 -10.90 -30.59
N LYS A 895 15.52 -11.77 -31.42
CA LYS A 895 16.55 -11.36 -32.38
C LYS A 895 15.98 -10.37 -33.41
N GLY A 896 16.66 -9.23 -33.54
CA GLY A 896 16.35 -8.15 -34.46
C GLY A 896 15.14 -7.29 -34.06
N SER A 897 14.09 -7.89 -33.50
CA SER A 897 12.84 -7.18 -33.20
C SER A 897 12.48 -7.07 -31.72
N HIS A 898 13.39 -7.46 -30.83
CA HIS A 898 13.44 -7.17 -29.39
C HIS A 898 12.28 -7.62 -28.48
N ALA A 899 11.10 -7.92 -29.02
CA ALA A 899 9.93 -8.52 -28.38
C ALA A 899 10.31 -9.46 -27.22
N LEU A 900 9.73 -9.19 -26.05
CA LEU A 900 10.20 -9.72 -24.78
C LEU A 900 9.48 -11.01 -24.40
N TYR A 901 10.21 -12.12 -24.34
CA TYR A 901 9.69 -13.44 -23.97
C TYR A 901 10.23 -13.91 -22.61
N ALA A 902 9.44 -14.70 -21.88
CA ALA A 902 9.84 -15.31 -20.61
C ALA A 902 10.83 -16.50 -20.74
N SER A 903 11.34 -16.79 -21.94
CA SER A 903 12.29 -17.90 -22.17
C SER A 903 13.12 -17.79 -23.45
N PRO A 904 14.28 -18.48 -23.51
CA PRO A 904 14.98 -18.77 -24.75
C PRO A 904 14.17 -19.75 -25.62
N GLY A 905 14.24 -19.63 -26.95
CA GLY A 905 13.54 -20.52 -27.88
C GLY A 905 13.22 -19.89 -29.23
N GLY A 906 12.39 -20.58 -30.00
CA GLY A 906 11.77 -20.08 -31.22
C GLY A 906 10.25 -19.92 -31.02
N PHE A 907 9.70 -18.76 -31.34
CA PHE A 907 8.30 -18.41 -31.10
C PHE A 907 7.64 -17.94 -32.40
N THR A 908 6.90 -18.84 -33.05
CA THR A 908 6.11 -18.50 -34.24
C THR A 908 4.86 -17.74 -33.84
N TYR A 909 4.80 -16.45 -34.16
CA TYR A 909 3.70 -15.57 -33.77
C TYR A 909 2.67 -15.33 -34.90
N LYS A 910 3.04 -15.61 -36.16
CA LYS A 910 2.18 -15.46 -37.34
C LYS A 910 2.59 -16.42 -38.46
N GLU A 911 1.69 -17.31 -38.86
CA GLU A 911 1.85 -18.14 -40.06
C GLU A 911 1.36 -17.36 -41.29
N ILE A 912 2.20 -17.22 -42.31
CA ILE A 912 1.86 -16.48 -43.53
C ILE A 912 1.79 -17.44 -44.73
N PRO A 913 0.63 -17.61 -45.38
CA PRO A 913 0.49 -18.45 -46.57
C PRO A 913 1.50 -18.10 -47.65
N VAL A 914 2.08 -19.12 -48.30
CA VAL A 914 3.15 -19.03 -49.33
C VAL A 914 4.51 -18.51 -48.83
N LEU A 915 4.55 -17.68 -47.79
CA LEU A 915 5.76 -16.97 -47.33
C LEU A 915 6.41 -17.59 -46.09
N GLY A 916 5.65 -18.37 -45.31
CA GLY A 916 6.11 -19.15 -44.16
C GLY A 916 5.89 -18.47 -42.80
N PRO A 917 6.38 -19.10 -41.72
CA PRO A 917 6.22 -18.60 -40.35
C PRO A 917 7.10 -17.38 -40.07
N LEU A 918 6.51 -16.34 -39.46
CA LEU A 918 7.26 -15.32 -38.74
C LEU A 918 7.58 -15.84 -37.33
N THR A 919 8.88 -15.98 -37.03
CA THR A 919 9.38 -16.63 -35.81
C THR A 919 10.39 -15.74 -35.10
N ASP A 920 10.13 -15.40 -33.84
CA ASP A 920 11.11 -14.79 -32.96
C ASP A 920 12.11 -15.82 -32.43
N VAL A 921 13.37 -15.43 -32.27
CA VAL A 921 14.43 -16.30 -31.74
C VAL A 921 15.13 -15.60 -30.60
N THR A 922 15.05 -16.18 -29.41
CA THR A 922 15.58 -15.64 -28.15
C THR A 922 16.62 -16.58 -27.54
N GLY A 923 17.55 -16.06 -26.73
CA GLY A 923 18.59 -16.89 -26.10
C GLY A 923 19.46 -16.14 -25.10
N TYR A 924 20.34 -16.89 -24.42
CA TYR A 924 21.34 -16.34 -23.50
C TYR A 924 22.50 -15.70 -24.26
N GLY A 925 22.28 -14.50 -24.82
CA GLY A 925 23.34 -13.63 -25.32
C GLY A 925 23.77 -12.61 -24.27
N VAL A 926 23.81 -11.33 -24.64
CA VAL A 926 24.30 -10.25 -23.77
C VAL A 926 23.31 -9.97 -22.64
N SER A 927 23.75 -10.04 -21.38
CA SER A 927 22.92 -9.69 -20.23
C SER A 927 22.89 -8.18 -19.97
N TRP A 928 21.69 -7.63 -19.80
CA TRP A 928 21.44 -6.23 -19.45
C TRP A 928 20.83 -6.14 -18.05
N ASN A 929 21.51 -5.41 -17.16
CA ASN A 929 21.09 -5.17 -15.78
C ASN A 929 20.27 -3.88 -15.72
N THR A 930 18.95 -3.97 -15.85
CA THR A 930 18.06 -2.80 -15.98
C THR A 930 17.99 -1.91 -14.73
N TRP A 931 18.63 -2.32 -13.63
CA TRP A 931 18.79 -1.55 -12.39
C TRP A 931 20.13 -0.80 -12.26
N ASP A 932 21.06 -0.89 -13.23
CA ASP A 932 22.19 0.05 -13.27
C ASP A 932 21.69 1.43 -13.70
N ARG A 933 21.50 2.34 -12.74
CA ARG A 933 21.15 3.75 -12.93
C ARG A 933 20.02 4.00 -13.96
N PRO A 934 18.86 3.33 -13.84
CA PRO A 934 17.72 3.58 -14.72
C PRO A 934 17.16 4.99 -14.53
N VAL A 935 16.45 5.46 -15.55
CA VAL A 935 15.69 6.72 -15.49
C VAL A 935 14.30 6.42 -14.97
N ILE A 936 14.10 6.57 -13.66
CA ILE A 936 12.79 6.39 -13.02
C ILE A 936 11.97 7.68 -13.18
N PHE A 937 10.71 7.55 -13.62
CA PHE A 937 9.79 8.67 -13.75
C PHE A 937 8.35 8.26 -13.40
N HIS A 938 7.54 9.22 -12.97
CA HIS A 938 6.11 9.04 -12.79
C HIS A 938 5.37 9.37 -14.10
N TRP A 939 4.23 8.71 -14.35
CA TRP A 939 3.35 9.16 -15.43
C TRP A 939 2.92 10.61 -15.20
N GLN A 940 3.01 11.41 -16.26
CA GLN A 940 2.54 12.78 -16.36
C GLN A 940 1.99 12.98 -17.79
N PRO A 941 1.10 13.94 -18.04
CA PRO A 941 0.55 14.20 -19.37
C PRO A 941 1.62 14.68 -20.36
N MET A 942 1.47 14.34 -21.65
CA MET A 942 2.34 14.88 -22.69
C MET A 942 2.24 16.40 -22.79
N GLY A 943 3.38 17.05 -23.00
CA GLY A 943 3.55 18.51 -22.94
C GLY A 943 4.00 19.02 -21.57
N THR A 944 3.97 18.19 -20.51
CA THR A 944 4.30 18.61 -19.14
C THR A 944 5.71 18.19 -18.67
N PHE A 945 6.37 17.25 -19.37
CA PHE A 945 7.72 16.83 -19.01
C PHE A 945 8.76 17.93 -19.32
N THR A 946 9.79 18.04 -18.48
CA THR A 946 10.84 19.07 -18.60
C THR A 946 12.22 18.49 -18.32
N GLY A 947 13.28 19.29 -18.56
CA GLY A 947 14.67 18.87 -18.33
C GLY A 947 15.06 17.67 -19.20
N SER A 948 15.76 16.70 -18.62
CA SER A 948 16.18 15.46 -19.30
C SER A 948 15.00 14.57 -19.75
N LEU A 949 13.80 14.79 -19.24
CA LEU A 949 12.59 14.03 -19.62
C LEU A 949 11.76 14.73 -20.71
N ALA A 950 12.15 15.92 -21.19
CA ALA A 950 11.35 16.70 -22.13
C ALA A 950 11.04 16.00 -23.48
N TRP A 951 11.82 14.97 -23.84
CA TRP A 951 11.57 14.13 -25.02
C TRP A 951 10.31 13.25 -24.91
N LEU A 952 9.81 12.98 -23.70
CA LEU A 952 8.53 12.27 -23.48
C LEU A 952 7.31 13.08 -23.98
N ASN A 953 7.52 14.34 -24.38
CA ASN A 953 6.51 15.18 -25.03
C ASN A 953 6.44 15.00 -26.56
N ILE A 954 7.39 14.28 -27.19
CA ILE A 954 7.42 14.10 -28.65
C ILE A 954 6.19 13.29 -29.09
N THR A 955 5.37 13.89 -29.95
CA THR A 955 4.16 13.26 -30.52
C THR A 955 4.40 12.59 -31.88
N SER A 956 5.54 12.84 -32.51
CA SER A 956 5.96 12.24 -33.78
C SER A 956 6.32 10.77 -33.60
N ASP A 957 6.10 9.98 -34.65
CA ASP A 957 6.52 8.57 -34.73
C ASP A 957 8.05 8.47 -34.71
N TRP A 958 8.59 7.50 -33.95
CA TRP A 958 9.99 7.45 -33.53
C TRP A 958 10.97 6.92 -34.58
N GLY A 959 10.77 7.29 -35.84
CA GLY A 959 11.65 6.93 -36.94
C GLY A 959 11.23 7.55 -38.26
N ASN A 960 11.59 6.90 -39.36
CA ASN A 960 11.26 7.32 -40.71
C ASN A 960 9.83 6.89 -41.12
N ASP A 961 9.26 7.52 -42.15
CA ASP A 961 8.02 7.03 -42.80
C ASP A 961 8.29 5.73 -43.60
N LYS A 962 7.25 4.95 -43.86
CA LYS A 962 7.32 3.60 -44.44
C LYS A 962 7.83 3.58 -45.88
N ALA A 963 8.54 2.50 -46.25
CA ALA A 963 9.09 2.32 -47.59
C ALA A 963 9.11 0.85 -48.06
N GLY A 964 9.09 0.64 -49.38
CA GLY A 964 9.12 -0.69 -50.00
C GLY A 964 7.82 -1.49 -49.90
N CYS A 965 6.68 -0.82 -49.67
CA CYS A 965 5.37 -1.45 -49.46
C CYS A 965 4.75 -2.10 -50.72
N ASP A 966 5.18 -1.72 -51.93
CA ASP A 966 4.55 -2.15 -53.19
C ASP A 966 5.01 -3.54 -53.64
N ASN A 967 4.70 -4.56 -52.85
CA ASN A 967 5.07 -5.95 -53.12
C ASN A 967 4.01 -6.96 -52.61
N ILE A 968 4.06 -8.20 -53.09
CA ILE A 968 3.09 -9.24 -52.74
C ILE A 968 3.14 -9.69 -51.28
N ALA A 969 4.31 -9.61 -50.61
CA ALA A 969 4.39 -9.95 -49.20
C ALA A 969 3.65 -8.93 -48.34
N THR A 970 3.81 -7.63 -48.59
CA THR A 970 3.02 -6.58 -47.90
C THR A 970 1.52 -6.74 -48.08
N GLN A 971 1.06 -7.18 -49.26
CA GLN A 971 -0.36 -7.45 -49.52
C GLN A 971 -0.93 -8.64 -48.72
N ILE A 972 -0.08 -9.56 -48.25
CA ILE A 972 -0.49 -10.76 -47.49
C ILE A 972 -0.20 -10.61 -45.99
N SER A 973 0.91 -9.95 -45.63
CA SER A 973 1.34 -9.76 -44.24
C SER A 973 0.73 -8.52 -43.57
N GLY A 974 0.50 -7.45 -44.34
CA GLY A 974 0.23 -6.09 -43.83
C GLY A 974 1.50 -5.25 -43.62
N GLU A 975 2.68 -5.87 -43.61
CA GLU A 975 3.97 -5.24 -43.28
C GLU A 975 4.71 -4.74 -44.52
N CYS A 976 5.29 -3.54 -44.48
CA CYS A 976 6.25 -3.08 -45.48
C CYS A 976 7.65 -3.67 -45.24
N ILE A 977 8.59 -3.47 -46.17
CA ILE A 977 10.00 -3.77 -45.90
C ILE A 977 10.50 -2.83 -44.79
N LEU A 978 10.23 -1.52 -44.91
CA LEU A 978 10.36 -0.55 -43.82
C LEU A 978 8.96 -0.08 -43.43
N ASN A 979 8.52 -0.37 -42.20
CA ASN A 979 7.35 0.23 -41.58
C ASN A 979 7.68 1.66 -41.08
N GLY A 980 6.64 2.42 -40.71
CA GLY A 980 6.85 3.67 -39.98
C GLY A 980 7.46 3.41 -38.61
N GLY A 981 8.16 4.40 -38.04
CA GLY A 981 8.61 4.33 -36.64
C GLY A 981 7.45 4.16 -35.64
N PRO A 982 7.70 3.61 -34.44
CA PRO A 982 6.65 3.37 -33.45
C PRO A 982 6.21 4.66 -32.75
N THR A 983 5.00 4.67 -32.20
CA THR A 983 4.53 5.77 -31.35
C THR A 983 5.31 5.85 -30.03
N ALA A 984 5.49 7.08 -29.52
CA ALA A 984 6.16 7.33 -28.24
C ALA A 984 5.49 6.58 -27.07
N PRO A 985 6.23 6.21 -25.99
CA PRO A 985 5.68 5.51 -24.82
C PRO A 985 4.44 6.19 -24.21
N MET A 986 4.40 7.52 -24.22
CA MET A 986 3.29 8.31 -23.66
C MET A 986 2.02 8.33 -24.52
N LEU A 987 2.09 7.86 -25.78
CA LEU A 987 0.94 7.68 -26.68
C LEU A 987 0.32 6.29 -26.57
N LYS A 988 1.00 5.32 -25.93
CA LYS A 988 0.51 3.95 -25.77
C LYS A 988 -0.53 3.89 -24.64
N GLY A 989 -1.76 3.46 -24.96
CA GLY A 989 -2.93 3.59 -24.07
C GLY A 989 -2.75 2.97 -22.68
N PHE A 990 -2.13 1.79 -22.60
CA PHE A 990 -1.83 1.10 -21.35
C PHE A 990 -0.85 1.85 -20.42
N ALA A 991 -0.15 2.89 -20.88
CA ALA A 991 0.69 3.73 -20.03
C ALA A 991 -0.13 4.71 -19.15
N HIS A 992 -1.41 4.95 -19.46
CA HIS A 992 -2.25 5.96 -18.79
C HIS A 992 -2.91 5.42 -17.50
N PRO A 993 -3.05 6.23 -16.43
CA PRO A 993 -3.65 5.81 -15.16
C PRO A 993 -4.98 5.08 -15.28
N SER A 994 -5.88 5.54 -16.15
CA SER A 994 -7.23 4.98 -16.31
C SER A 994 -7.28 3.65 -17.07
N ALA A 995 -6.17 3.22 -17.69
CA ALA A 995 -6.08 1.92 -18.35
C ALA A 995 -5.81 0.79 -17.34
N MET A 996 -6.79 -0.09 -17.12
CA MET A 996 -6.64 -1.24 -16.22
C MET A 996 -6.00 -2.48 -16.89
N THR A 997 -5.78 -2.46 -18.21
CA THR A 997 -5.01 -3.47 -18.94
C THR A 997 -3.50 -3.30 -18.71
N MET A 998 -2.66 -4.11 -19.36
CA MET A 998 -1.19 -3.92 -19.43
C MET A 998 -0.67 -3.81 -20.88
N GLU A 999 -1.59 -3.90 -21.86
CA GLU A 999 -1.49 -3.61 -23.29
C GLU A 999 -2.78 -2.86 -23.70
#